data_AF-A0A0Q6YXE1-F1
#
_entry.id   AF-A0A0Q6YXE1-F1
#
_cell.length_a   1.000
_cell.length_b   1.000
_cell.length_c   1.000
_cell.angle_alpha   90.00
_cell.angle_beta   90.00
_cell.angle_gamma   90.00
#
_symmetry.space_group_name_H-M   'P 1'
#
loop_
_entity.id
_entity.type
_entity.pdbx_description
1 polymer ?
#
loop_
_entity_poly.entity_id
_entity_poly.type
_entity_poly.pdbx_seq_one_letter_code
_entity_poly.pdbx_strand_id
1 'polypeptide(L)'
;MSKGFEPVVIPIVEVERVITDFQKADLGQWYWYAEEGDEPMLMCVMDRGTNYLKLHAPEGRSYHTARVHRDKFDEELRFEPNADQIIQQMIAKHQQALIDNMAEIQSLTESLGIAPQLAQHTSTEADGKALAVLSGQVDVAAFEKALILAKKETLPALFKKTEKISEELARWMCATSMPMKAKLGPMKESVEKIEDRIFSIKLYSGLLETIFTLSEGQPAARDEKLRIMQRRLYCDEECLLDYESGGMEFDGMGAFDKWLAKPVNRNRILPFPRCMVSMRVRRTEKDRSGQGLSAFVEIAERDADKFTYLIIRNGDNLYRVCTDQDFGEHMFPERTVYDPSEPMMMKLWGQREVKAFMPKREYDTVVAEQERVHKLKVQWEKDNPQEQWEAANPKRSWWGSNPHRYSGSFDKSDWYPFDDSSTFFDLGMEKIQSEIKEYNRIALVVQGLFDRTETLLPHQPVQMWNPVSFAASVELIYDNSMVLHWGEAPDIAAYIENCNSQATADSVFFGQDYEWTVREAERENERTRNAWRIPEDRKYYYKTLRPHGDPGPGRLAIPAAWAPRSKTATFGWLKESRTQDYMLRATIKLPLDKLFNVSAYKLGDFRQFFIDPRTRAKYLEWAPMLLSAEEYHLGKLEAKQPVHEAPPKPRFRR
;
A
#
# COMPACT_ATOMS: atom_id res chain seq x y z
N MET A 1 70.15 21.28 -29.67
CA MET A 1 69.10 22.26 -30.03
C MET A 1 67.81 21.53 -30.36
N SER A 2 66.92 21.39 -29.38
CA SER A 2 65.49 21.13 -29.58
C SER A 2 64.78 22.11 -28.66
N LYS A 3 64.09 23.09 -29.26
CA LYS A 3 63.43 24.18 -28.56
C LYS A 3 62.21 23.65 -27.81
N GLY A 4 62.08 24.08 -26.56
CA GLY A 4 60.98 23.72 -25.67
C GLY A 4 59.62 24.16 -26.22
N PHE A 5 58.64 23.30 -26.01
CA PHE A 5 57.22 23.57 -26.22
C PHE A 5 56.74 24.33 -24.98
N GLU A 6 56.42 25.62 -25.11
CA GLU A 6 55.73 26.37 -24.05
C GLU A 6 54.24 26.01 -24.11
N PRO A 7 53.62 25.59 -23.00
CA PRO A 7 52.19 25.34 -22.97
C PRO A 7 51.43 26.66 -23.11
N VAL A 8 50.47 26.68 -24.04
CA VAL A 8 49.53 27.79 -24.23
C VAL A 8 48.75 27.97 -22.94
N VAL A 9 49.03 29.06 -22.21
CA VAL A 9 48.23 29.50 -21.07
C VAL A 9 46.91 30.03 -21.62
N ILE A 10 45.87 29.21 -21.54
CA ILE A 10 44.49 29.66 -21.76
C ILE A 10 44.17 30.60 -20.57
N PRO A 11 43.86 31.89 -20.80
CA PRO A 11 43.48 32.77 -19.71
C PRO A 11 42.17 32.25 -19.12
N ILE A 12 42.22 31.89 -17.85
CA ILE A 12 41.01 31.62 -17.04
C ILE A 12 40.33 32.98 -16.90
N VAL A 13 39.32 33.23 -17.72
CA VAL A 13 38.40 34.35 -17.52
C VAL A 13 37.58 33.98 -16.28
N GLU A 14 37.90 34.58 -15.14
CA GLU A 14 37.00 34.58 -13.99
C GLU A 14 35.72 35.33 -14.40
N VAL A 15 34.73 34.59 -14.88
CA VAL A 15 33.39 35.11 -15.06
C VAL A 15 32.81 35.28 -13.66
N GLU A 16 32.70 36.53 -13.18
CA GLU A 16 31.94 36.84 -11.98
C GLU A 16 30.55 36.21 -12.11
N ARG A 17 30.29 35.19 -11.30
CA ARG A 17 29.03 34.47 -11.32
C ARG A 17 27.97 35.41 -10.76
N VAL A 18 27.18 36.04 -11.62
CA VAL A 18 26.05 36.88 -11.21
C VAL A 18 25.03 35.99 -10.50
N ILE A 19 24.98 36.10 -9.17
CA ILE A 19 24.06 35.34 -8.32
C ILE A 19 22.67 35.99 -8.45
N THR A 20 21.70 35.25 -8.99
CA THR A 20 20.30 35.68 -9.12
C THR A 20 19.66 35.85 -7.73
N ASP A 21 18.63 36.68 -7.58
CA ASP A 21 17.98 36.92 -6.27
C ASP A 21 17.36 35.64 -5.68
N PHE A 22 16.84 34.73 -6.51
CA PHE A 22 16.47 33.36 -6.10
C PHE A 22 17.61 32.60 -5.41
N GLN A 23 18.85 32.73 -5.88
CA GLN A 23 20.00 32.02 -5.30
C GLN A 23 20.43 32.61 -3.95
N LYS A 24 20.11 33.89 -3.70
CA LYS A 24 20.34 34.58 -2.42
C LYS A 24 19.29 34.20 -1.36
N ALA A 25 18.15 33.63 -1.77
CA ALA A 25 17.14 33.14 -0.85
C ALA A 25 17.68 31.96 -0.02
N ASP A 26 17.50 32.05 1.30
CA ASP A 26 18.01 31.07 2.27
C ASP A 26 16.91 30.59 3.23
N LEU A 27 17.13 29.41 3.82
CA LEU A 27 16.18 28.78 4.72
C LEU A 27 15.94 29.64 5.97
N GLY A 28 14.66 29.85 6.28
CA GLY A 28 14.22 30.66 7.41
C GLY A 28 14.14 32.16 7.14
N GLN A 29 14.42 32.62 5.91
CA GLN A 29 14.13 33.99 5.50
C GLN A 29 12.62 34.20 5.30
N TRP A 30 12.18 35.45 5.42
CA TRP A 30 10.78 35.84 5.29
C TRP A 30 10.56 36.67 4.03
N TYR A 31 9.45 36.39 3.35
CA TYR A 31 9.03 37.07 2.14
C TYR A 31 7.55 37.41 2.23
N TRP A 32 7.17 38.54 1.65
CA TRP A 32 5.78 38.83 1.32
C TRP A 32 5.43 38.08 0.04
N TYR A 33 4.44 37.20 0.14
CA TYR A 33 3.88 36.44 -0.97
C TYR A 33 2.56 37.07 -1.41
N ALA A 34 2.39 37.34 -2.69
CA ALA A 34 1.13 37.80 -3.26
C ALA A 34 0.83 37.03 -4.56
N GLU A 35 -0.33 36.37 -4.59
CA GLU A 35 -0.89 35.81 -5.83
C GLU A 35 -1.76 36.89 -6.51
N GLU A 36 -1.95 36.79 -7.83
CA GLU A 36 -2.62 37.81 -8.62
C GLU A 36 -4.07 38.05 -8.14
N GLY A 37 -4.27 39.12 -7.36
CA GLY A 37 -5.57 39.52 -6.80
C GLY A 37 -5.74 39.34 -5.28
N ASP A 38 -4.76 38.74 -4.58
CA ASP A 38 -4.81 38.47 -3.15
C ASP A 38 -3.99 39.48 -2.30
N GLU A 39 -4.34 39.61 -1.02
CA GLU A 39 -3.58 40.43 -0.07
C GLU A 39 -2.21 39.79 0.24
N PRO A 40 -1.12 40.57 0.28
CA PRO A 40 0.21 40.04 0.50
C PRO A 40 0.33 39.42 1.91
N MET A 41 0.79 38.18 1.97
CA MET A 41 0.97 37.43 3.21
C MET A 41 2.45 37.25 3.55
N LEU A 42 2.82 37.46 4.81
CA LEU A 42 4.18 37.21 5.29
C LEU A 42 4.38 35.70 5.49
N MET A 43 5.32 35.11 4.75
CA MET A 43 5.61 33.67 4.77
C MET A 43 7.10 33.40 4.93
N CYS A 44 7.43 32.29 5.61
CA CYS A 44 8.81 31.87 5.86
C CYS A 44 9.22 30.79 4.86
N VAL A 45 10.44 30.90 4.31
CA VAL A 45 11.04 29.89 3.44
C VAL A 45 11.40 28.66 4.27
N MET A 46 10.68 27.56 4.05
CA MET A 46 10.84 26.32 4.81
C MET A 46 11.66 25.28 4.07
N ASP A 47 11.64 25.33 2.73
CA ASP A 47 12.35 24.38 1.88
C ASP A 47 12.74 25.07 0.56
N ARG A 48 13.87 24.65 0.00
CA ARG A 48 14.48 25.20 -1.21
C ARG A 48 14.88 24.06 -2.14
N GLY A 49 14.18 23.99 -3.28
CA GLY A 49 14.53 23.09 -4.36
C GLY A 49 15.54 23.66 -5.34
N THR A 50 15.78 22.93 -6.43
CA THR A 50 16.60 23.35 -7.56
C THR A 50 15.93 24.48 -8.36
N ASN A 51 14.60 24.44 -8.49
CA ASN A 51 13.81 25.40 -9.27
C ASN A 51 12.63 26.04 -8.51
N TYR A 52 12.49 25.79 -7.19
CA TYR A 52 11.39 26.36 -6.40
C TYR A 52 11.80 26.78 -4.99
N LEU A 53 10.98 27.64 -4.38
CA LEU A 53 10.96 27.88 -2.93
C LEU A 53 9.60 27.49 -2.35
N LYS A 54 9.61 26.78 -1.22
CA LYS A 54 8.39 26.44 -0.49
C LYS A 54 8.29 27.32 0.74
N LEU A 55 7.20 28.08 0.81
CA LEU A 55 6.94 29.03 1.87
C LEU A 55 5.75 28.59 2.70
N HIS A 56 5.84 28.78 4.01
CA HIS A 56 4.76 28.50 4.94
C HIS A 56 4.37 29.79 5.65
N ALA A 57 3.07 30.04 5.76
CA ALA A 57 2.57 31.06 6.65
C ALA A 57 2.68 30.59 8.12
N PRO A 58 2.69 31.52 9.09
CA PRO A 58 2.54 31.18 10.49
C PRO A 58 1.33 30.28 10.73
N GLU A 59 1.54 29.16 11.44
CA GLU A 59 0.53 28.10 11.65
C GLU A 59 -0.68 28.63 12.46
N GLY A 60 -1.89 28.51 11.91
CA GLY A 60 -3.17 28.84 12.57
C GLY A 60 -4.22 27.75 12.36
N ARG A 61 -5.53 28.08 12.36
CA ARG A 61 -6.60 27.12 12.01
C ARG A 61 -6.52 26.63 10.56
N SER A 62 -5.99 27.45 9.64
CA SER A 62 -5.72 27.10 8.26
C SER A 62 -4.23 27.00 7.99
N TYR A 63 -3.84 26.04 7.14
CA TYR A 63 -2.46 25.81 6.74
C TYR A 63 -2.26 26.42 5.35
N HIS A 64 -1.56 27.56 5.27
CA HIS A 64 -1.23 28.19 3.99
C HIS A 64 0.21 27.88 3.61
N THR A 65 0.37 27.20 2.48
CA THR A 65 1.67 26.89 1.88
C THR A 65 1.69 27.32 0.44
N ALA A 66 2.77 27.97 0.03
CA ALA A 66 3.00 28.38 -1.35
C ALA A 66 4.28 27.71 -1.87
N ARG A 67 4.29 27.37 -3.15
CA ARG A 67 5.48 26.83 -3.83
C ARG A 67 5.73 27.66 -5.08
N VAL A 68 6.70 28.56 -5.00
CA VAL A 68 6.98 29.57 -6.02
C VAL A 68 8.10 29.06 -6.92
N HIS A 69 7.86 29.06 -8.23
CA HIS A 69 8.88 28.70 -9.21
C HIS A 69 9.93 29.82 -9.35
N ARG A 70 11.18 29.46 -9.66
CA ARG A 70 12.29 30.43 -9.87
C ARG A 70 11.90 31.55 -10.83
N ASP A 71 11.21 31.23 -11.90
CA ASP A 71 10.86 32.21 -12.94
C ASP A 71 9.80 33.23 -12.48
N LYS A 72 9.03 32.90 -11.44
CA LYS A 72 8.04 33.79 -10.82
C LYS A 72 8.53 34.42 -9.52
N PHE A 73 9.79 34.21 -9.16
CA PHE A 73 10.33 34.63 -7.88
C PHE A 73 10.18 36.14 -7.65
N ASP A 74 10.58 36.97 -8.61
CA ASP A 74 10.53 38.43 -8.49
C ASP A 74 9.10 39.00 -8.66
N GLU A 75 8.18 38.21 -9.22
CA GLU A 75 6.78 38.60 -9.43
C GLU A 75 5.94 38.34 -8.16
N GLU A 76 6.12 37.18 -7.54
CA GLU A 76 5.29 36.72 -6.41
C GLU A 76 5.91 36.98 -5.04
N LEU A 77 7.24 37.19 -4.94
CA LEU A 77 7.95 37.32 -3.66
C LEU A 77 8.68 38.65 -3.50
N ARG A 78 8.51 39.26 -2.33
CA ARG A 78 9.27 40.44 -1.90
C ARG A 78 9.96 40.18 -0.57
N PHE A 79 11.28 40.25 -0.55
CA PHE A 79 12.09 40.03 0.64
C PHE A 79 11.77 41.03 1.77
N GLU A 80 11.61 40.53 3.00
CA GLU A 80 11.38 41.35 4.19
C GLU A 80 12.60 41.29 5.14
N PRO A 81 13.44 42.35 5.19
CA PRO A 81 14.64 42.36 6.02
C PRO A 81 14.37 42.46 7.52
N ASN A 82 13.21 43.00 7.94
CA ASN A 82 12.88 43.26 9.34
C ASN A 82 11.72 42.39 9.85
N ALA A 83 11.63 41.15 9.38
CA ALA A 83 10.52 40.25 9.70
C ALA A 83 10.35 40.01 11.20
N ASP A 84 11.44 39.89 11.96
CA ASP A 84 11.38 39.73 13.43
C ASP A 84 10.69 40.91 14.11
N GLN A 85 10.93 42.14 13.65
CA GLN A 85 10.27 43.33 14.21
C GLN A 85 8.78 43.31 13.91
N ILE A 86 8.39 42.91 12.69
CA ILE A 86 6.98 42.80 12.29
C ILE A 86 6.27 41.72 13.11
N ILE A 87 6.90 40.55 13.28
CA ILE A 87 6.35 39.46 14.10
C ILE A 87 6.16 39.92 15.55
N GLN A 88 7.15 40.60 16.14
CA GLN A 88 7.04 41.14 17.51
C GLN A 88 5.96 42.22 17.63
N GLN A 89 5.81 43.10 16.64
CA GLN A 89 4.73 44.08 16.59
C GLN A 89 3.35 43.41 16.52
N MET A 90 3.21 42.34 15.74
CA MET A 90 1.96 41.59 15.65
C MET A 90 1.64 40.87 16.96
N ILE A 91 2.63 40.25 17.60
CA ILE A 91 2.48 39.65 18.95
C ILE A 91 2.02 40.73 19.95
N ALA A 92 2.70 41.87 20.01
CA ALA A 92 2.36 42.96 20.93
C ALA A 92 0.95 43.52 20.67
N LYS A 93 0.56 43.68 19.41
CA LYS A 93 -0.79 44.10 19.00
C LYS A 93 -1.86 43.15 19.51
N HIS A 94 -1.67 41.83 19.35
CA HIS A 94 -2.64 40.83 19.81
C HIS A 94 -2.64 40.67 21.34
N GLN A 95 -1.49 40.83 22.01
CA GLN A 95 -1.42 40.89 23.47
C GLN A 95 -2.20 42.09 24.02
N GLN A 96 -2.03 43.28 23.44
CA GLN A 96 -2.76 44.47 23.86
C GLN A 96 -4.27 44.31 23.60
N ALA A 97 -4.66 43.81 22.42
CA ALA A 97 -6.07 43.54 22.12
C ALA A 97 -6.70 42.53 23.07
N LEU A 98 -5.93 41.54 23.55
CA LEU A 98 -6.39 40.58 24.56
C LEU A 98 -6.57 41.24 25.93
N ILE A 99 -5.63 42.09 26.34
CA ILE A 99 -5.72 42.88 27.59
C ILE A 99 -6.96 43.77 27.55
N ASP A 100 -7.17 44.50 26.45
CA ASP A 100 -8.30 45.40 26.28
C ASP A 100 -9.63 44.63 26.31
N ASN A 101 -9.71 43.48 25.63
CA ASN A 101 -10.91 42.64 25.63
C ASN A 101 -11.19 42.00 27.00
N MET A 102 -10.14 41.64 27.76
CA MET A 102 -10.27 41.16 29.13
C MET A 102 -10.70 42.26 30.10
N ALA A 103 -10.20 43.49 29.92
CA ALA A 103 -10.65 44.65 30.68
C ALA A 103 -12.13 44.99 30.37
N GLU A 104 -12.55 44.85 29.12
CA GLU A 104 -13.96 45.00 28.69
C GLU A 104 -14.86 43.92 29.32
N ILE A 105 -14.41 42.65 29.37
CA ILE A 105 -15.10 41.58 30.08
C ILE A 105 -15.19 41.89 31.58
N GLN A 106 -14.08 42.31 32.21
CA GLN A 106 -14.03 42.64 33.64
C GLN A 106 -14.98 43.79 33.98
N SER A 107 -14.91 44.91 33.25
CA SER A 107 -15.79 46.06 33.43
C SER A 107 -17.26 45.70 33.24
N LEU A 108 -17.58 44.89 32.22
CA LEU A 108 -18.94 44.40 32.01
C LEU A 108 -19.41 43.50 33.16
N THR A 109 -18.59 42.57 33.62
CA THR A 109 -18.91 41.70 34.76
C THR A 109 -19.06 42.46 36.09
N GLU A 110 -18.25 43.49 36.32
CA GLU A 110 -18.35 44.40 37.47
C GLU A 110 -19.63 45.25 37.41
N SER A 111 -19.97 45.80 36.24
CA SER A 111 -21.20 46.59 36.03
C SER A 111 -22.48 45.77 36.21
N LEU A 112 -22.40 44.46 35.99
CA LEU A 112 -23.49 43.51 36.18
C LEU A 112 -23.50 42.90 37.59
N GLY A 113 -22.58 43.29 38.47
CA GLY A 113 -22.49 42.81 39.86
C GLY A 113 -22.01 41.37 40.01
N ILE A 114 -21.47 40.76 38.93
CA ILE A 114 -20.97 39.39 38.89
C ILE A 114 -19.44 39.46 38.92
N ALA A 115 -18.83 39.69 40.08
CA ALA A 115 -17.37 39.69 40.16
C ALA A 115 -16.82 38.28 39.87
N PRO A 116 -15.90 38.09 38.90
CA PRO A 116 -15.13 36.86 38.81
C PRO A 116 -14.08 36.85 39.94
N GLN A 117 -14.24 35.96 40.91
CA GLN A 117 -13.21 35.68 41.90
C GLN A 117 -12.02 34.99 41.22
N LEU A 118 -11.04 35.78 40.78
CA LEU A 118 -9.79 35.29 40.19
C LEU A 118 -8.58 35.90 40.92
N ALA A 119 -8.51 35.67 42.24
CA ALA A 119 -7.30 35.43 43.04
C ALA A 119 -7.63 35.47 44.55
N GLN A 120 -7.46 34.33 45.22
CA GLN A 120 -7.26 34.08 46.67
C GLN A 120 -7.98 34.95 47.74
N HIS A 121 -8.73 34.22 48.59
CA HIS A 121 -9.19 34.49 49.96
C HIS A 121 -10.66 34.93 50.20
N THR A 122 -11.29 34.12 51.06
CA THR A 122 -12.48 34.33 51.91
C THR A 122 -13.83 34.58 51.24
N SER A 123 -14.58 33.49 51.16
CA SER A 123 -16.05 33.43 51.08
C SER A 123 -16.71 34.12 52.28
N THR A 124 -17.30 35.30 52.11
CA THR A 124 -18.47 35.82 52.88
C THR A 124 -19.05 37.19 52.44
N GLU A 125 -18.85 37.68 51.20
CA GLU A 125 -19.39 39.01 50.80
C GLU A 125 -20.03 39.07 49.38
N ALA A 126 -20.69 38.01 48.93
CA ALA A 126 -21.40 38.04 47.64
C ALA A 126 -22.76 38.76 47.70
N ASP A 127 -23.51 38.64 48.81
CA ASP A 127 -24.87 39.20 48.91
C ASP A 127 -24.91 40.71 49.17
N GLY A 128 -23.86 41.30 49.75
CA GLY A 128 -23.82 42.72 50.10
C GLY A 128 -23.66 43.68 48.92
N LYS A 129 -22.93 43.27 47.87
CA LYS A 129 -22.69 44.12 46.68
C LYS A 129 -23.84 44.08 45.67
N ALA A 130 -24.52 42.94 45.53
CA ALA A 130 -25.72 42.85 44.69
C ALA A 130 -26.85 43.76 45.21
N LEU A 131 -27.01 43.84 46.54
CA LEU A 131 -27.96 44.73 47.21
C LEU A 131 -27.56 46.22 47.15
N ALA A 132 -26.27 46.54 47.08
CA ALA A 132 -25.78 47.92 46.94
C ALA A 132 -25.97 48.50 45.53
N VAL A 133 -26.00 47.65 44.49
CA VAL A 133 -26.32 48.07 43.10
C VAL A 133 -27.84 48.18 42.90
N LEU A 134 -28.62 47.28 43.51
CA LEU A 134 -30.08 47.32 43.51
C LEU A 134 -30.67 48.55 44.23
N SER A 135 -29.97 49.10 45.23
CA SER A 135 -30.44 50.29 45.96
C SER A 135 -30.16 51.62 45.27
N GLY A 136 -29.34 51.63 44.21
CA GLY A 136 -28.92 52.83 43.47
C GLY A 136 -29.55 53.01 42.08
N GLN A 137 -30.28 52.03 41.54
CA GLN A 137 -30.89 52.10 40.22
C GLN A 137 -32.41 52.23 40.29
N VAL A 138 -32.96 53.19 39.53
CA VAL A 138 -34.39 53.58 39.55
C VAL A 138 -35.31 52.59 38.79
N ASP A 139 -34.78 51.57 38.11
CA ASP A 139 -35.60 50.62 37.33
C ASP A 139 -35.03 49.18 37.28
N VAL A 140 -35.63 48.27 38.06
CA VAL A 140 -35.25 46.86 38.18
C VAL A 140 -35.47 46.07 36.87
N ALA A 141 -36.46 46.46 36.06
CA ALA A 141 -36.78 45.77 34.81
C ALA A 141 -35.75 46.07 33.70
N ALA A 142 -35.11 47.24 33.74
CA ALA A 142 -34.02 47.60 32.83
C ALA A 142 -32.74 46.79 33.14
N PHE A 143 -32.45 46.57 34.42
CA PHE A 143 -31.31 45.77 34.88
C PHE A 143 -31.45 44.28 34.52
N GLU A 144 -32.63 43.69 34.69
CA GLU A 144 -32.89 42.29 34.28
C GLU A 144 -32.73 42.09 32.76
N LYS A 145 -33.21 43.04 31.94
CA LYS A 145 -32.99 43.02 30.49
C LYS A 145 -31.51 43.14 30.12
N ALA A 146 -30.74 43.97 30.82
CA ALA A 146 -29.31 44.11 30.61
C ALA A 146 -28.55 42.82 30.97
N LEU A 147 -28.92 42.13 32.05
CA LEU A 147 -28.35 40.83 32.43
C LEU A 147 -28.67 39.73 31.40
N ILE A 148 -29.89 39.69 30.88
CA ILE A 148 -30.29 38.71 29.86
C ILE A 148 -29.57 38.97 28.53
N LEU A 149 -29.47 40.24 28.10
CA LEU A 149 -28.72 40.63 26.91
C LEU A 149 -27.23 40.31 27.05
N ALA A 150 -26.66 40.58 28.23
CA ALA A 150 -25.26 40.30 28.49
C ALA A 150 -24.92 38.81 28.47
N LYS A 151 -25.79 37.98 29.06
CA LYS A 151 -25.64 36.52 29.07
C LYS A 151 -25.84 35.88 27.70
N LYS A 152 -26.78 36.39 26.90
CA LYS A 152 -27.14 35.79 25.60
C LYS A 152 -26.28 36.25 24.43
N GLU A 153 -25.82 37.50 24.44
CA GLU A 153 -25.21 38.11 23.25
C GLU A 153 -23.83 38.71 23.54
N THR A 154 -23.69 39.62 24.51
CA THR A 154 -22.42 40.37 24.65
C THR A 154 -21.29 39.55 25.27
N LEU A 155 -21.52 38.77 26.33
CA LEU A 155 -20.48 37.90 26.91
C LEU A 155 -20.05 36.80 25.93
N PRO A 156 -20.95 36.04 25.26
CA PRO A 156 -20.55 35.08 24.23
C PRO A 156 -19.78 35.73 23.07
N ALA A 157 -20.15 36.95 22.65
CA ALA A 157 -19.43 37.68 21.61
C ALA A 157 -18.02 38.09 22.05
N LEU A 158 -17.86 38.56 23.30
CA LEU A 158 -16.55 38.90 23.87
C LEU A 158 -15.67 37.66 24.08
N PHE A 159 -16.23 36.53 24.52
CA PHE A 159 -15.48 35.26 24.59
C PHE A 159 -15.06 34.76 23.21
N LYS A 160 -15.93 34.86 22.20
CA LYS A 160 -15.60 34.52 20.80
C LYS A 160 -14.52 35.46 20.24
N LYS A 161 -14.52 36.73 20.64
CA LYS A 161 -13.46 37.70 20.31
C LYS A 161 -12.15 37.34 21.00
N THR A 162 -12.17 36.94 22.27
CA THR A 162 -11.00 36.40 22.99
C THR A 162 -10.42 35.17 22.31
N GLU A 163 -11.27 34.21 21.92
CA GLU A 163 -10.84 32.99 21.22
C GLU A 163 -10.09 33.35 19.93
N LYS A 164 -10.67 34.23 19.09
CA LYS A 164 -10.01 34.71 17.85
C LYS A 164 -8.70 35.45 18.10
N ILE A 165 -8.63 36.32 19.11
CA ILE A 165 -7.39 37.05 19.44
C ILE A 165 -6.32 36.08 19.96
N SER A 166 -6.70 35.12 20.79
CA SER A 166 -5.79 34.09 21.31
C SER A 166 -5.23 33.19 20.21
N GLU A 167 -6.03 32.88 19.19
CA GLU A 167 -5.59 32.09 18.03
C GLU A 167 -4.56 32.84 17.18
N GLU A 168 -4.83 34.11 16.87
CA GLU A 168 -3.85 34.94 16.14
C GLU A 168 -2.58 35.16 16.95
N LEU A 169 -2.68 35.33 18.28
CA LEU A 169 -1.51 35.40 19.15
C LEU A 169 -0.67 34.13 19.09
N ALA A 170 -1.30 32.94 19.21
CA ALA A 170 -0.61 31.66 19.11
C ALA A 170 0.08 31.47 17.75
N ARG A 171 -0.62 31.86 16.67
CA ARG A 171 -0.09 31.84 15.30
C ARG A 171 1.21 32.64 15.18
N TRP A 172 1.21 33.89 15.63
CA TRP A 172 2.41 34.75 15.56
C TRP A 172 3.51 34.33 16.54
N MET A 173 3.18 33.73 17.68
CA MET A 173 4.18 33.11 18.56
C MET A 173 4.89 31.94 17.87
N CYS A 174 4.17 31.09 17.15
CA CYS A 174 4.76 29.98 16.38
C CYS A 174 5.71 30.47 15.27
N ALA A 175 5.43 31.63 14.65
CA ALA A 175 6.27 32.25 13.63
C ALA A 175 7.73 32.40 14.07
N THR A 176 7.98 32.78 15.33
CA THR A 176 9.33 32.96 15.87
C THR A 176 10.20 31.69 15.83
N SER A 177 9.58 30.52 15.82
CA SER A 177 10.28 29.22 15.77
C SER A 177 10.51 28.69 14.34
N MET A 178 9.86 29.28 13.33
CA MET A 178 9.88 28.75 11.96
C MET A 178 11.27 28.79 11.30
N PRO A 179 12.07 29.87 11.41
CA PRO A 179 13.41 29.89 10.83
C PRO A 179 14.34 28.79 11.37
N MET A 180 14.22 28.47 12.66
CA MET A 180 14.97 27.38 13.28
C MET A 180 14.51 26.01 12.78
N LYS A 181 13.18 25.79 12.66
CA LYS A 181 12.62 24.56 12.10
C LYS A 181 13.09 24.33 10.66
N ALA A 182 13.09 25.38 9.82
CA ALA A 182 13.56 25.32 8.44
C ALA A 182 15.03 24.87 8.35
N LYS A 183 15.90 25.41 9.21
CA LYS A 183 17.33 25.06 9.23
C LYS A 183 17.62 23.65 9.75
N LEU A 184 16.77 23.11 10.64
CA LEU A 184 16.92 21.75 11.19
C LEU A 184 16.48 20.64 10.22
N GLY A 185 15.61 20.94 9.26
CA GLY A 185 15.11 19.96 8.27
C GLY A 185 16.24 19.26 7.50
N PRO A 186 17.10 19.99 6.78
CA PRO A 186 18.21 19.41 6.01
C PRO A 186 19.23 18.62 6.85
N MET A 187 19.36 18.94 8.14
CA MET A 187 20.26 18.20 9.05
C MET A 187 19.75 16.78 9.31
N LYS A 188 18.43 16.58 9.43
CA LYS A 188 17.84 15.24 9.59
C LYS A 188 18.03 14.39 8.34
N GLU A 189 17.75 14.96 7.17
CA GLU A 189 17.97 14.29 5.87
C GLU A 189 19.44 13.91 5.67
N SER A 190 20.38 14.73 6.18
CA SER A 190 21.81 14.42 6.13
C SER A 190 22.18 13.20 7.00
N VAL A 191 21.54 13.03 8.16
CA VAL A 191 21.73 11.84 9.01
C VAL A 191 21.20 10.59 8.30
N GLU A 192 20.00 10.66 7.72
CA GLU A 192 19.41 9.55 6.94
C GLU A 192 20.32 9.12 5.78
N LYS A 193 20.92 10.09 5.05
CA LYS A 193 21.92 9.79 3.99
C LYS A 193 23.17 9.10 4.52
N ILE A 194 23.59 9.36 5.76
CA ILE A 194 24.72 8.67 6.40
C ILE A 194 24.33 7.24 6.77
N GLU A 195 23.17 7.04 7.39
CA GLU A 195 22.64 5.72 7.73
C GLU A 195 22.49 4.85 6.48
N ASP A 196 21.97 5.41 5.39
CA ASP A 196 21.86 4.75 4.09
C ASP A 196 23.21 4.31 3.49
N ARG A 197 24.26 5.13 3.65
CA ARG A 197 25.62 4.77 3.22
C ARG A 197 26.17 3.64 4.08
N ILE A 198 25.97 3.70 5.39
CA ILE A 198 26.36 2.62 6.32
C ILE A 198 25.67 1.32 5.94
N PHE A 199 24.36 1.36 5.65
CA PHE A 199 23.60 0.20 5.19
C PHE A 199 24.16 -0.37 3.88
N SER A 200 24.47 0.47 2.90
CA SER A 200 25.04 0.05 1.61
C SER A 200 26.41 -0.64 1.77
N ILE A 201 27.24 -0.15 2.71
CA ILE A 201 28.54 -0.78 3.04
C ILE A 201 28.32 -2.16 3.68
N LYS A 202 27.38 -2.28 4.62
CA LYS A 202 27.04 -3.56 5.28
C LYS A 202 26.53 -4.60 4.29
N LEU A 203 25.77 -4.16 3.28
CA LEU A 203 25.26 -5.00 2.21
C LEU A 203 26.42 -5.53 1.34
N TYR A 204 27.31 -4.64 0.86
CA TYR A 204 28.48 -5.04 0.08
C TYR A 204 29.44 -5.96 0.83
N SER A 205 29.65 -5.75 2.14
CA SER A 205 30.54 -6.60 2.94
C SER A 205 29.92 -7.95 3.31
N GLY A 206 28.62 -8.16 3.06
CA GLY A 206 27.89 -9.37 3.41
C GLY A 206 27.60 -9.52 4.90
N LEU A 207 27.70 -8.46 5.70
CA LEU A 207 27.40 -8.50 7.14
C LEU A 207 25.92 -8.79 7.45
N LEU A 208 25.05 -8.56 6.47
CA LEU A 208 23.60 -8.78 6.55
C LEU A 208 23.17 -10.01 5.74
N GLU A 209 24.11 -10.87 5.36
CA GLU A 209 23.84 -12.00 4.50
C GLU A 209 24.14 -13.33 5.17
N THR A 210 23.31 -14.33 4.93
CA THR A 210 23.58 -15.73 5.32
C THR A 210 23.46 -16.62 4.08
N ILE A 211 24.49 -17.42 3.82
CA ILE A 211 24.57 -18.29 2.64
C ILE A 211 24.35 -19.74 3.07
N PHE A 212 23.40 -20.42 2.43
CA PHE A 212 23.12 -21.84 2.59
C PHE A 212 23.48 -22.59 1.31
N THR A 213 24.29 -23.64 1.44
CA THR A 213 24.59 -24.56 0.33
C THR A 213 23.50 -25.61 0.23
N LEU A 214 22.79 -25.66 -0.90
CA LEU A 214 21.69 -26.59 -1.14
C LEU A 214 22.16 -27.87 -1.84
N SER A 215 23.14 -27.74 -2.75
CA SER A 215 23.74 -28.84 -3.48
C SER A 215 25.17 -28.48 -3.87
N GLU A 216 26.06 -29.46 -3.80
CA GLU A 216 27.45 -29.38 -4.26
C GLU A 216 27.63 -30.23 -5.52
N GLY A 217 28.47 -29.79 -6.44
CA GLY A 217 28.72 -30.40 -7.72
C GLY A 217 29.79 -29.66 -8.53
N GLN A 218 29.84 -29.88 -9.84
CA GLN A 218 30.80 -29.18 -10.69
C GLN A 218 30.39 -27.71 -10.89
N PRO A 219 31.31 -26.75 -10.68
CA PRO A 219 31.03 -25.35 -10.93
C PRO A 219 30.91 -25.08 -12.45
N ALA A 220 30.26 -23.98 -12.81
CA ALA A 220 30.21 -23.55 -14.21
C ALA A 220 31.60 -23.12 -14.71
N ALA A 221 31.75 -23.07 -16.04
CA ALA A 221 32.98 -22.63 -16.68
C ALA A 221 33.36 -21.19 -16.28
N ARG A 222 34.66 -20.87 -16.31
CA ARG A 222 35.18 -19.58 -15.83
C ARG A 222 34.67 -18.38 -16.64
N ASP A 223 34.44 -18.59 -17.93
CA ASP A 223 33.92 -17.63 -18.91
C ASP A 223 32.40 -17.54 -18.95
N GLU A 224 31.69 -18.41 -18.22
CA GLU A 224 30.23 -18.39 -18.18
C GLU A 224 29.72 -17.11 -17.51
N LYS A 225 28.84 -16.38 -18.18
CA LYS A 225 28.25 -15.15 -17.65
C LYS A 225 27.22 -15.45 -16.56
N LEU A 226 27.13 -14.60 -15.55
CA LEU A 226 26.01 -14.63 -14.61
C LEU A 226 24.76 -14.06 -15.28
N ARG A 227 23.75 -14.91 -15.46
CA ARG A 227 22.43 -14.48 -15.95
C ARG A 227 21.51 -14.13 -14.79
N ILE A 228 21.10 -12.87 -14.69
CA ILE A 228 20.18 -12.40 -13.66
C ILE A 228 18.78 -12.37 -14.26
N MET A 229 17.87 -13.13 -13.67
CA MET A 229 16.46 -13.15 -14.06
C MET A 229 15.76 -11.91 -13.47
N GLN A 230 14.92 -11.25 -14.26
CA GLN A 230 14.26 -10.00 -13.86
C GLN A 230 13.18 -10.24 -12.82
N ARG A 231 12.32 -11.23 -13.07
CA ARG A 231 11.11 -11.47 -12.29
C ARG A 231 11.42 -12.19 -10.97
N ARG A 232 10.84 -11.70 -9.88
CA ARG A 232 10.76 -12.45 -8.62
C ARG A 232 9.78 -13.61 -8.75
N LEU A 233 10.20 -14.80 -8.31
CA LEU A 233 9.36 -15.99 -8.22
C LEU A 233 8.88 -16.23 -6.79
N TYR A 234 7.90 -17.10 -6.64
CA TYR A 234 7.33 -17.45 -5.33
C TYR A 234 7.50 -18.94 -5.08
N CYS A 235 8.09 -19.30 -3.94
CA CYS A 235 8.46 -20.67 -3.65
C CYS A 235 7.25 -21.61 -3.70
N ASP A 236 6.16 -21.22 -3.06
CA ASP A 236 4.90 -21.95 -2.98
C ASP A 236 4.22 -22.16 -4.35
N GLU A 237 4.17 -21.11 -5.18
CA GLU A 237 3.65 -21.15 -6.57
C GLU A 237 4.44 -22.14 -7.44
N GLU A 238 5.74 -22.24 -7.24
CA GLU A 238 6.63 -23.05 -8.08
C GLU A 238 6.72 -24.52 -7.63
N CYS A 239 6.63 -24.79 -6.34
CA CYS A 239 6.79 -26.15 -5.81
C CYS A 239 5.47 -26.91 -5.66
N LEU A 240 4.33 -26.19 -5.58
CA LEU A 240 3.01 -26.72 -5.21
C LEU A 240 3.06 -27.56 -3.90
N LEU A 241 4.02 -27.30 -3.01
CA LEU A 241 4.13 -27.98 -1.71
C LEU A 241 3.05 -27.44 -0.75
N ASP A 242 2.52 -28.33 0.09
CA ASP A 242 1.54 -28.02 1.13
C ASP A 242 0.32 -27.21 0.65
N TYR A 243 -0.10 -27.44 -0.60
CA TYR A 243 -1.28 -26.80 -1.21
C TYR A 243 -2.56 -27.00 -0.38
N GLU A 244 -2.63 -28.10 0.39
CA GLU A 244 -3.74 -28.44 1.29
C GLU A 244 -3.85 -27.49 2.48
N SER A 245 -2.71 -27.03 3.00
CA SER A 245 -2.62 -26.12 4.12
C SER A 245 -2.60 -24.65 3.68
N GLY A 246 -2.91 -24.37 2.41
CA GLY A 246 -2.88 -23.02 1.84
C GLY A 246 -1.50 -22.58 1.34
N GLY A 247 -0.63 -23.52 0.97
CA GLY A 247 0.72 -23.29 0.44
C GLY A 247 1.81 -23.35 1.52
N MET A 248 3.06 -23.24 1.07
CA MET A 248 4.24 -23.32 1.91
C MET A 248 4.41 -22.08 2.81
N GLU A 249 5.01 -22.29 3.99
CA GLU A 249 5.41 -21.24 4.94
C GLU A 249 6.94 -21.23 5.12
N PHE A 250 7.46 -20.24 5.84
CA PHE A 250 8.89 -20.13 6.16
C PHE A 250 9.48 -21.43 6.75
N ASP A 251 8.75 -22.12 7.62
CA ASP A 251 9.19 -23.39 8.23
C ASP A 251 9.40 -24.52 7.20
N GLY A 252 8.76 -24.42 6.03
CA GLY A 252 8.88 -25.35 4.90
C GLY A 252 10.14 -25.16 4.04
N MET A 253 10.97 -24.15 4.31
CA MET A 253 12.12 -23.82 3.45
C MET A 253 13.12 -24.98 3.29
N GLY A 254 13.31 -25.81 4.32
CA GLY A 254 14.18 -27.00 4.21
C GLY A 254 13.65 -28.07 3.25
N ALA A 255 12.32 -28.19 3.10
CA ALA A 255 11.70 -29.09 2.11
C ALA A 255 11.79 -28.50 0.69
N PHE A 256 11.62 -27.19 0.56
CA PHE A 256 11.83 -26.46 -0.68
C PHE A 256 13.26 -26.61 -1.20
N ASP A 257 14.25 -26.43 -0.34
CA ASP A 257 15.67 -26.55 -0.68
C ASP A 257 15.98 -27.93 -1.30
N LYS A 258 15.45 -29.01 -0.69
CA LYS A 258 15.57 -30.39 -1.22
C LYS A 258 14.79 -30.60 -2.52
N TRP A 259 13.63 -29.97 -2.68
CA TRP A 259 12.84 -30.02 -3.90
C TRP A 259 13.58 -29.33 -5.05
N LEU A 260 14.16 -28.16 -4.80
CA LEU A 260 14.85 -27.35 -5.80
C LEU A 260 16.16 -27.99 -6.24
N ALA A 261 16.86 -28.70 -5.35
CA ALA A 261 18.09 -29.43 -5.67
C ALA A 261 17.90 -30.54 -6.74
N LYS A 262 16.66 -31.00 -6.98
CA LYS A 262 16.39 -32.01 -8.03
C LYS A 262 16.63 -31.42 -9.42
N PRO A 263 17.36 -32.10 -10.34
CA PRO A 263 17.73 -31.55 -11.64
C PRO A 263 16.55 -31.04 -12.48
N VAL A 264 15.40 -31.73 -12.45
CA VAL A 264 14.19 -31.34 -13.18
C VAL A 264 13.66 -29.97 -12.71
N ASN A 265 13.68 -29.72 -11.40
CA ASN A 265 13.18 -28.48 -10.80
C ASN A 265 14.22 -27.37 -10.94
N ARG A 266 15.49 -27.68 -10.63
CA ARG A 266 16.62 -26.78 -10.80
C ARG A 266 16.68 -26.22 -12.22
N ASN A 267 16.64 -27.08 -13.24
CA ASN A 267 16.74 -26.66 -14.64
C ASN A 267 15.49 -25.91 -15.13
N ARG A 268 14.34 -26.08 -14.46
CA ARG A 268 13.10 -25.34 -14.77
C ARG A 268 13.16 -23.91 -14.24
N ILE A 269 13.64 -23.72 -13.01
CA ILE A 269 13.69 -22.41 -12.34
C ILE A 269 14.96 -21.64 -12.72
N LEU A 270 16.09 -22.34 -12.82
CA LEU A 270 17.42 -21.80 -13.08
C LEU A 270 17.97 -22.50 -14.34
N PRO A 271 17.49 -22.13 -15.55
CA PRO A 271 17.78 -22.88 -16.78
C PRO A 271 19.24 -22.77 -17.24
N PHE A 272 19.94 -21.72 -16.85
CA PHE A 272 21.32 -21.47 -17.28
C PHE A 272 22.34 -22.05 -16.30
N PRO A 273 23.53 -22.48 -16.77
CA PRO A 273 24.59 -22.98 -15.91
C PRO A 273 24.99 -22.01 -14.81
N ARG A 274 25.06 -20.70 -15.10
CA ARG A 274 25.25 -19.66 -14.07
C ARG A 274 24.09 -18.66 -14.12
N CYS A 275 23.20 -18.73 -13.15
CA CYS A 275 22.09 -17.78 -13.05
C CYS A 275 21.64 -17.53 -11.62
N MET A 276 20.91 -16.43 -11.45
CA MET A 276 20.37 -15.99 -10.18
C MET A 276 18.92 -15.56 -10.35
N VAL A 277 18.08 -15.95 -9.40
CA VAL A 277 16.66 -15.62 -9.32
C VAL A 277 16.34 -15.12 -7.91
N SER A 278 15.54 -14.07 -7.81
CA SER A 278 14.92 -13.66 -6.55
C SER A 278 13.68 -14.49 -6.28
N MET A 279 13.57 -15.05 -5.08
CA MET A 279 12.42 -15.83 -4.65
C MET A 279 11.90 -15.34 -3.29
N ARG A 280 10.58 -15.26 -3.15
CA ARG A 280 9.92 -15.03 -1.87
C ARG A 280 9.07 -16.23 -1.51
N VAL A 281 8.85 -16.50 -0.22
CA VAL A 281 8.08 -17.69 0.21
C VAL A 281 6.69 -17.69 -0.44
N ARG A 282 5.99 -16.54 -0.40
CA ARG A 282 4.62 -16.38 -0.89
C ARG A 282 4.35 -15.03 -1.52
N ARG A 283 3.42 -14.98 -2.48
CA ARG A 283 2.88 -13.73 -3.06
C ARG A 283 1.86 -13.06 -2.14
N THR A 284 0.90 -13.85 -1.65
CA THR A 284 -0.23 -13.38 -0.85
C THR A 284 -0.07 -13.81 0.60
N GLU A 285 -0.55 -12.95 1.51
CA GLU A 285 -0.59 -13.24 2.93
C GLU A 285 -1.48 -14.45 3.19
N LYS A 286 -1.00 -15.38 4.03
CA LYS A 286 -1.79 -16.52 4.47
C LYS A 286 -2.79 -16.06 5.50
N ASP A 287 -4.04 -16.46 5.33
CA ASP A 287 -5.05 -16.25 6.36
C ASP A 287 -4.83 -17.25 7.50
N ARG A 288 -4.40 -16.73 8.65
CA ARG A 288 -4.19 -17.50 9.89
C ARG A 288 -5.38 -17.36 10.86
N SER A 289 -6.43 -16.65 10.47
CA SER A 289 -7.59 -16.40 11.34
C SER A 289 -8.24 -17.71 11.81
N GLY A 290 -8.47 -17.81 13.11
CA GLY A 290 -9.13 -18.95 13.73
C GLY A 290 -8.23 -20.13 14.12
N GLN A 291 -6.91 -20.06 13.88
CA GLN A 291 -5.95 -21.09 14.33
C GLN A 291 -5.59 -20.98 15.83
N GLY A 292 -6.05 -19.93 16.51
CA GLY A 292 -5.81 -19.75 17.94
C GLY A 292 -4.37 -19.37 18.29
N LEU A 293 -3.59 -18.93 17.30
CA LEU A 293 -2.25 -18.37 17.51
C LEU A 293 -2.36 -17.01 18.23
N SER A 294 -1.35 -16.69 19.05
CA SER A 294 -1.27 -15.35 19.60
C SER A 294 -0.96 -14.36 18.49
N ALA A 295 -1.60 -13.18 18.49
CA ALA A 295 -1.41 -12.15 17.45
C ALA A 295 0.07 -11.78 17.21
N PHE A 296 0.93 -11.91 18.23
CA PHE A 296 2.37 -11.68 18.10
C PHE A 296 3.09 -12.74 17.26
N VAL A 297 2.70 -14.02 17.37
CA VAL A 297 3.25 -15.10 16.55
C VAL A 297 2.78 -14.95 15.11
N GLU A 298 1.51 -14.59 14.91
CA GLU A 298 0.98 -14.32 13.56
C GLU A 298 1.72 -13.16 12.87
N ILE A 299 2.05 -12.09 13.61
CA ILE A 299 2.84 -10.97 13.07
C ILE A 299 4.26 -11.43 12.71
N ALA A 300 4.92 -12.19 13.59
CA ALA A 300 6.29 -12.66 13.35
C ALA A 300 6.37 -13.60 12.14
N GLU A 301 5.44 -14.56 12.01
CA GLU A 301 5.36 -15.44 10.85
C GLU A 301 5.02 -14.69 9.57
N ARG A 302 4.11 -13.70 9.66
CA ARG A 302 3.77 -12.84 8.51
C ARG A 302 4.97 -12.06 8.01
N ASP A 303 5.81 -11.56 8.89
CA ASP A 303 7.01 -10.83 8.50
C ASP A 303 8.10 -11.78 7.98
N ALA A 304 8.16 -13.02 8.49
CA ALA A 304 9.05 -14.06 7.96
C ALA A 304 8.67 -14.47 6.51
N ASP A 305 7.39 -14.53 6.18
CA ASP A 305 6.92 -14.80 4.81
C ASP A 305 7.30 -13.68 3.80
N LYS A 306 7.73 -12.51 4.29
CA LYS A 306 8.20 -11.40 3.44
C LYS A 306 9.67 -11.47 3.08
N PHE A 307 10.44 -12.34 3.73
CA PHE A 307 11.85 -12.49 3.39
C PHE A 307 12.01 -12.90 1.94
N THR A 308 12.90 -12.19 1.26
CA THR A 308 13.27 -12.46 -0.11
C THR A 308 14.66 -13.08 -0.13
N TYR A 309 14.80 -14.14 -0.90
CA TYR A 309 16.01 -14.93 -1.03
C TYR A 309 16.57 -14.80 -2.44
N LEU A 310 17.89 -14.75 -2.57
CA LEU A 310 18.55 -14.95 -3.84
C LEU A 310 18.93 -16.42 -3.97
N ILE A 311 18.38 -17.09 -4.98
CA ILE A 311 18.82 -18.43 -5.34
C ILE A 311 19.84 -18.34 -6.46
N ILE A 312 21.03 -18.87 -6.21
CA ILE A 312 22.17 -18.80 -7.12
C ILE A 312 22.54 -20.20 -7.58
N ARG A 313 22.55 -20.40 -8.90
CA ARG A 313 23.10 -21.59 -9.54
C ARG A 313 24.46 -21.29 -10.14
N ASN A 314 25.42 -22.18 -9.90
CA ASN A 314 26.75 -22.14 -10.52
C ASN A 314 27.18 -23.56 -10.92
N GLY A 315 26.85 -23.95 -12.14
CA GLY A 315 26.97 -25.30 -12.68
C GLY A 315 25.95 -26.22 -12.04
N ASP A 316 26.42 -27.19 -11.26
CA ASP A 316 25.62 -28.06 -10.42
C ASP A 316 25.48 -27.54 -8.98
N ASN A 317 26.31 -26.57 -8.58
CA ASN A 317 26.21 -25.95 -7.27
C ASN A 317 24.96 -25.08 -7.17
N LEU A 318 24.30 -25.16 -6.02
CA LEU A 318 23.09 -24.40 -5.74
C LEU A 318 23.19 -23.78 -4.34
N TYR A 319 22.96 -22.48 -4.26
CA TYR A 319 23.04 -21.70 -3.03
C TYR A 319 21.77 -20.88 -2.82
N ARG A 320 21.42 -20.68 -1.55
CA ARG A 320 20.38 -19.74 -1.12
C ARG A 320 21.03 -18.66 -0.25
N VAL A 321 20.92 -17.41 -0.67
CA VAL A 321 21.41 -16.25 0.08
C VAL A 321 20.21 -15.53 0.67
N CYS A 322 20.20 -15.43 2.00
CA CYS A 322 19.23 -14.64 2.75
C CYS A 322 19.85 -13.28 3.03
N THR A 323 19.13 -12.20 2.69
CA THR A 323 19.57 -10.83 2.97
C THR A 323 18.43 -10.01 3.55
N ASP A 324 18.74 -9.01 4.36
CA ASP A 324 17.73 -8.08 4.89
C ASP A 324 17.14 -7.13 3.82
N GLN A 325 17.71 -7.11 2.61
CA GLN A 325 17.21 -6.33 1.48
C GLN A 325 16.00 -7.01 0.83
N ASP A 326 14.90 -6.27 0.66
CA ASP A 326 13.80 -6.68 -0.23
C ASP A 326 14.19 -6.37 -1.68
N PHE A 327 14.10 -7.37 -2.56
CA PHE A 327 14.48 -7.26 -3.97
C PHE A 327 13.32 -6.84 -4.87
N GLY A 328 12.16 -6.47 -4.31
CA GLY A 328 11.00 -6.02 -5.07
C GLY A 328 10.45 -7.10 -6.02
N GLU A 329 9.53 -6.72 -6.91
CA GLU A 329 9.01 -7.65 -7.95
C GLU A 329 9.96 -7.80 -9.14
N HIS A 330 10.79 -6.79 -9.38
CA HIS A 330 11.82 -6.77 -10.43
C HIS A 330 13.20 -6.54 -9.82
N MET A 331 14.15 -7.41 -10.16
CA MET A 331 15.55 -7.28 -9.75
C MET A 331 16.27 -6.10 -10.42
N PHE A 332 15.77 -5.67 -11.58
CA PHE A 332 16.28 -4.54 -12.36
C PHE A 332 15.14 -3.95 -13.19
N PRO A 333 15.20 -2.65 -13.54
CA PRO A 333 14.10 -1.97 -14.20
C PRO A 333 13.85 -2.55 -15.60
N GLU A 334 12.62 -2.46 -16.09
CA GLU A 334 12.36 -2.75 -17.51
C GLU A 334 13.01 -1.71 -18.40
N ARG A 335 13.35 -2.08 -19.64
CA ARG A 335 13.99 -1.18 -20.60
C ARG A 335 13.18 0.09 -20.88
N THR A 336 11.87 0.02 -20.66
CA THR A 336 10.90 1.09 -20.94
C THR A 336 10.49 1.90 -19.71
N VAL A 337 10.95 1.56 -18.49
CA VAL A 337 10.52 2.27 -17.26
C VAL A 337 10.95 3.74 -17.28
N TYR A 338 12.11 4.03 -17.87
CA TYR A 338 12.61 5.39 -17.99
C TYR A 338 13.39 5.56 -19.29
N ASP A 339 12.73 6.11 -20.30
CA ASP A 339 13.41 6.66 -21.47
C ASP A 339 13.65 8.16 -21.23
N PRO A 340 14.91 8.59 -20.94
CA PRO A 340 15.21 10.00 -20.72
C PRO A 340 14.99 10.87 -21.96
N SER A 341 14.73 10.28 -23.13
CA SER A 341 14.47 11.01 -24.37
C SER A 341 12.99 11.34 -24.58
N GLU A 342 12.06 10.68 -23.88
CA GLU A 342 10.62 10.94 -24.01
C GLU A 342 10.13 11.89 -22.90
N PRO A 343 9.35 12.95 -23.23
CA PRO A 343 8.73 13.79 -22.21
C PRO A 343 7.75 13.00 -21.34
N MET A 344 7.86 13.15 -20.03
CA MET A 344 7.04 12.43 -19.06
C MET A 344 6.12 13.37 -18.27
N MET A 345 5.01 12.83 -17.78
CA MET A 345 4.09 13.44 -16.82
C MET A 345 4.20 12.68 -15.50
N MET A 346 4.10 13.39 -14.37
CA MET A 346 4.10 12.83 -13.03
C MET A 346 2.74 13.07 -12.35
N LYS A 347 2.21 12.04 -11.68
CA LYS A 347 0.99 12.14 -10.87
C LYS A 347 1.36 12.38 -9.41
N LEU A 348 0.81 13.42 -8.81
CA LEU A 348 1.05 13.75 -7.41
C LEU A 348 -0.07 13.26 -6.49
N TRP A 349 0.28 12.97 -5.24
CA TRP A 349 -0.66 12.80 -4.14
C TRP A 349 -0.41 13.85 -3.06
N GLY A 350 -1.42 14.68 -2.81
CA GLY A 350 -1.38 15.71 -1.76
C GLY A 350 -0.18 16.65 -1.88
N GLN A 351 0.35 16.88 -3.09
CA GLN A 351 1.53 17.72 -3.38
C GLN A 351 2.81 17.31 -2.61
N ARG A 352 2.88 16.08 -2.11
CA ARG A 352 4.01 15.59 -1.29
C ARG A 352 4.71 14.38 -1.87
N GLU A 353 4.00 13.56 -2.64
CA GLU A 353 4.52 12.28 -3.13
C GLU A 353 4.14 12.09 -4.61
N VAL A 354 5.07 11.54 -5.39
CA VAL A 354 4.83 11.12 -6.77
C VAL A 354 4.32 9.68 -6.77
N LYS A 355 3.09 9.47 -7.25
CA LYS A 355 2.45 8.16 -7.30
C LYS A 355 2.75 7.38 -8.58
N ALA A 356 2.86 8.07 -9.71
CA ALA A 356 3.01 7.43 -11.00
C ALA A 356 3.67 8.36 -12.02
N PHE A 357 4.29 7.75 -13.03
CA PHE A 357 4.77 8.43 -14.23
C PHE A 357 3.99 7.93 -15.45
N MET A 358 3.86 8.77 -16.46
CA MET A 358 3.21 8.43 -17.73
C MET A 358 3.88 9.21 -18.87
N PRO A 359 4.21 8.58 -20.01
CA PRO A 359 4.69 9.32 -21.17
C PRO A 359 3.67 10.37 -21.62
N LYS A 360 4.14 11.56 -22.03
CA LYS A 360 3.27 12.66 -22.45
C LYS A 360 2.34 12.24 -23.60
N ARG A 361 2.81 11.38 -24.51
CA ARG A 361 1.99 10.83 -25.60
C ARG A 361 0.78 10.04 -25.08
N GLU A 362 0.97 9.22 -24.04
CA GLU A 362 -0.11 8.44 -23.42
C GLU A 362 -1.03 9.34 -22.59
N TYR A 363 -0.47 10.34 -21.92
CA TYR A 363 -1.27 11.35 -21.23
C TYR A 363 -2.21 12.10 -22.20
N ASP A 364 -1.67 12.55 -23.34
CA ASP A 364 -2.44 13.30 -24.34
C ASP A 364 -3.56 12.43 -24.95
N THR A 365 -3.34 11.13 -25.15
CA THR A 365 -4.40 10.23 -25.64
C THR A 365 -5.51 10.02 -24.60
N VAL A 366 -5.16 9.87 -23.33
CA VAL A 366 -6.14 9.75 -22.23
C VAL A 366 -6.95 11.03 -22.07
N VAL A 367 -6.30 12.20 -22.14
CA VAL A 367 -6.98 13.50 -22.06
C VAL A 367 -7.92 13.70 -23.26
N ALA A 368 -7.47 13.39 -24.48
CA ALA A 368 -8.31 13.49 -25.68
C ALA A 368 -9.55 12.58 -25.59
N GLU A 369 -9.39 11.37 -25.05
CA GLU A 369 -10.51 10.45 -24.84
C GLU A 369 -11.49 10.96 -23.79
N GLN A 370 -11.01 11.54 -22.69
CA GLN A 370 -11.87 12.18 -21.69
C GLN A 370 -12.64 13.38 -22.26
N GLU A 371 -11.98 14.24 -23.03
CA GLU A 371 -12.65 15.36 -23.70
C GLU A 371 -13.72 14.87 -24.68
N ARG A 372 -13.46 13.77 -25.40
CA ARG A 372 -14.42 13.12 -26.29
C ARG A 372 -15.64 12.59 -25.52
N VAL A 373 -15.41 11.85 -24.43
CA VAL A 373 -16.49 11.34 -23.56
C VAL A 373 -17.29 12.48 -22.93
N HIS A 374 -16.61 13.56 -22.50
CA HIS A 374 -17.27 14.74 -21.96
C HIS A 374 -18.15 15.44 -23.01
N LYS A 375 -17.65 15.60 -24.25
CA LYS A 375 -18.45 16.13 -25.36
C LYS A 375 -19.68 15.26 -25.64
N LEU A 376 -19.53 13.94 -25.65
CA LEU A 376 -20.65 13.01 -25.81
C LEU A 376 -21.66 13.08 -24.65
N LYS A 377 -21.17 13.25 -23.43
CA LYS A 377 -22.00 13.45 -22.24
C LYS A 377 -22.85 14.72 -22.39
N VAL A 378 -22.22 15.85 -22.68
CA VAL A 378 -22.90 17.15 -22.88
C VAL A 378 -23.87 17.09 -24.07
N GLN A 379 -23.50 16.40 -25.15
CA GLN A 379 -24.38 16.20 -26.30
C GLN A 379 -25.61 15.36 -25.93
N TRP A 380 -25.44 14.26 -25.20
CA TRP A 380 -26.55 13.44 -24.71
C TRP A 380 -27.48 14.24 -23.80
N GLU A 381 -26.95 15.09 -22.93
CA GLU A 381 -27.73 15.97 -22.04
C GLU A 381 -28.55 17.01 -22.82
N LYS A 382 -28.04 17.48 -23.96
CA LYS A 382 -28.78 18.36 -24.87
C LYS A 382 -29.87 17.62 -25.64
N ASP A 383 -29.56 16.43 -26.14
CA ASP A 383 -30.48 15.61 -26.93
C ASP A 383 -31.59 14.97 -26.06
N ASN A 384 -31.35 14.85 -24.75
CA ASN A 384 -32.27 14.29 -23.77
C ASN A 384 -32.52 15.28 -22.63
N PRO A 385 -33.29 16.36 -22.84
CA PRO A 385 -33.63 17.30 -21.77
C PRO A 385 -34.30 16.58 -20.60
N GLN A 386 -33.85 16.88 -19.37
CA GLN A 386 -34.23 16.13 -18.17
C GLN A 386 -35.74 15.94 -18.02
N GLU A 387 -36.53 17.02 -18.11
CA GLU A 387 -37.99 16.96 -17.92
C GLU A 387 -38.68 16.07 -18.97
N GLN A 388 -38.27 16.18 -20.24
CA GLN A 388 -38.86 15.39 -21.33
C GLN A 388 -38.49 13.91 -21.22
N TRP A 389 -37.26 13.63 -20.81
CA TRP A 389 -36.76 12.28 -20.68
C TRP A 389 -37.37 11.56 -19.45
N GLU A 390 -37.47 12.25 -18.31
CA GLU A 390 -38.10 11.72 -17.10
C GLU A 390 -39.60 11.49 -17.28
N ALA A 391 -40.29 12.38 -18.00
CA ALA A 391 -41.69 12.17 -18.39
C ALA A 391 -41.88 10.91 -19.25
N ALA A 392 -40.93 10.63 -20.17
CA ALA A 392 -40.94 9.42 -20.98
C ALA A 392 -40.46 8.15 -20.24
N ASN A 393 -39.71 8.30 -19.14
CA ASN A 393 -39.08 7.21 -18.41
C ASN A 393 -39.31 7.30 -16.88
N PRO A 394 -40.55 7.20 -16.39
CA PRO A 394 -40.91 7.50 -14.99
C PRO A 394 -40.30 6.56 -13.93
N LYS A 395 -39.71 5.42 -14.35
CA LYS A 395 -39.07 4.44 -13.45
C LYS A 395 -37.54 4.49 -13.47
N ARG A 396 -36.94 5.42 -14.21
CA ARG A 396 -35.48 5.52 -14.36
C ARG A 396 -35.01 6.92 -13.96
N SER A 397 -33.80 6.98 -13.41
CA SER A 397 -33.14 8.25 -13.14
C SER A 397 -32.46 8.76 -14.41
N TRP A 398 -32.67 10.03 -14.74
CA TRP A 398 -31.99 10.70 -15.85
C TRP A 398 -30.46 10.66 -15.69
N TRP A 399 -29.98 11.02 -14.48
CA TRP A 399 -28.57 10.94 -14.09
C TRP A 399 -27.99 9.52 -14.25
N GLY A 400 -28.82 8.51 -14.02
CA GLY A 400 -28.44 7.10 -14.12
C GLY A 400 -28.33 6.57 -15.55
N SER A 401 -28.92 7.27 -16.50
CA SER A 401 -29.22 6.74 -17.83
C SER A 401 -28.33 7.30 -18.94
N ASN A 402 -27.50 8.30 -18.63
CA ASN A 402 -26.46 8.77 -19.54
C ASN A 402 -25.36 7.69 -19.66
N PRO A 403 -25.15 7.08 -20.84
CA PRO A 403 -24.14 6.04 -21.04
C PRO A 403 -22.70 6.59 -20.92
N HIS A 404 -22.53 7.91 -20.98
CA HIS A 404 -21.26 8.62 -20.89
C HIS A 404 -21.06 9.31 -19.53
N ARG A 405 -21.85 8.94 -18.51
CA ARG A 405 -21.78 9.57 -17.17
C ARG A 405 -20.45 9.34 -16.44
N TYR A 406 -19.71 8.29 -16.79
CA TYR A 406 -18.49 7.90 -16.10
C TYR A 406 -17.29 8.03 -17.04
N SER A 407 -16.41 8.99 -16.76
CA SER A 407 -15.17 9.22 -17.51
C SER A 407 -13.95 8.73 -16.73
N GLY A 408 -13.97 7.49 -16.25
CA GLY A 408 -12.84 6.88 -15.51
C GLY A 408 -12.46 7.62 -14.22
N SER A 409 -11.40 7.13 -13.57
CA SER A 409 -10.82 7.73 -12.34
C SER A 409 -9.67 8.70 -12.62
N PHE A 410 -9.52 9.15 -13.87
CA PHE A 410 -8.42 10.02 -14.27
C PHE A 410 -8.82 11.49 -14.05
N ASP A 411 -7.99 12.23 -13.33
CA ASP A 411 -8.16 13.67 -13.14
C ASP A 411 -6.94 14.39 -13.73
N LYS A 412 -7.19 15.35 -14.62
CA LYS A 412 -6.15 16.12 -15.30
C LYS A 412 -5.32 16.96 -14.31
N SER A 413 -5.93 17.48 -13.24
CA SER A 413 -5.24 18.37 -12.28
C SER A 413 -4.24 17.65 -11.38
N ASP A 414 -4.27 16.32 -11.33
CA ASP A 414 -3.32 15.52 -10.57
C ASP A 414 -1.97 15.35 -11.28
N TRP A 415 -1.89 15.69 -12.57
CA TRP A 415 -0.72 15.42 -13.42
C TRP A 415 0.04 16.69 -13.79
N TYR A 416 1.35 16.63 -13.62
CA TYR A 416 2.29 17.74 -13.85
C TYR A 416 3.39 17.28 -14.81
N PRO A 417 3.96 18.19 -15.62
CA PRO A 417 5.09 17.85 -16.47
C PRO A 417 6.32 17.49 -15.62
N PHE A 418 7.09 16.49 -16.05
CA PHE A 418 8.37 16.13 -15.44
C PHE A 418 9.53 16.81 -16.18
N ASP A 419 9.62 18.12 -15.99
CA ASP A 419 10.68 18.98 -16.51
C ASP A 419 10.87 20.21 -15.58
N ASP A 420 11.83 21.09 -15.90
CA ASP A 420 12.16 22.29 -15.13
C ASP A 420 10.98 23.27 -15.02
N SER A 421 9.91 23.15 -15.81
CA SER A 421 8.74 24.03 -15.69
C SER A 421 7.86 23.73 -14.48
N SER A 422 7.98 22.52 -13.93
CA SER A 422 7.21 22.10 -12.76
C SER A 422 7.97 22.38 -11.48
N THR A 423 7.31 23.02 -10.51
CA THR A 423 7.88 23.15 -9.15
C THR A 423 8.12 21.78 -8.51
N PHE A 424 7.45 20.71 -8.98
CA PHE A 424 7.55 19.34 -8.47
C PHE A 424 8.65 18.49 -9.13
N PHE A 425 9.48 19.09 -9.99
CA PHE A 425 10.57 18.39 -10.65
C PHE A 425 11.49 17.62 -9.69
N ASP A 426 11.90 18.26 -8.59
CA ASP A 426 12.79 17.62 -7.60
C ASP A 426 12.17 16.39 -6.94
N LEU A 427 10.85 16.38 -6.69
CA LEU A 427 10.17 15.21 -6.11
C LEU A 427 10.14 14.05 -7.11
N GLY A 428 9.91 14.35 -8.39
CA GLY A 428 10.01 13.36 -9.47
C GLY A 428 11.43 12.79 -9.56
N MET A 429 12.44 13.66 -9.48
CA MET A 429 13.84 13.26 -9.53
C MET A 429 14.25 12.43 -8.32
N GLU A 430 13.82 12.81 -7.12
CA GLU A 430 14.05 12.07 -5.88
C GLU A 430 13.42 10.67 -5.95
N LYS A 431 12.19 10.57 -6.46
CA LYS A 431 11.51 9.28 -6.66
C LYS A 431 12.30 8.37 -7.59
N ILE A 432 12.74 8.89 -8.74
CA ILE A 432 13.55 8.14 -9.70
C ILE A 432 14.91 7.76 -9.10
N GLN A 433 15.57 8.68 -8.40
CA GLN A 433 16.85 8.41 -7.73
C GLN A 433 16.70 7.35 -6.64
N SER A 434 15.59 7.34 -5.91
CA SER A 434 15.28 6.33 -4.91
C SER A 434 15.12 4.95 -5.56
N GLU A 435 14.38 4.84 -6.66
CA GLU A 435 14.24 3.60 -7.42
C GLU A 435 15.57 3.12 -8.01
N ILE A 436 16.35 4.02 -8.61
CA ILE A 436 17.71 3.72 -9.10
C ILE A 436 18.60 3.23 -7.94
N LYS A 437 18.48 3.85 -6.77
CA LYS A 437 19.24 3.47 -5.57
C LYS A 437 18.87 2.08 -5.08
N GLU A 438 17.61 1.69 -5.13
CA GLU A 438 17.18 0.31 -4.83
C GLU A 438 17.86 -0.69 -5.77
N TYR A 439 17.85 -0.43 -7.08
CA TYR A 439 18.54 -1.29 -8.05
C TYR A 439 20.07 -1.29 -7.88
N ASN A 440 20.67 -0.16 -7.51
CA ASN A 440 22.09 -0.09 -7.20
C ASN A 440 22.47 -0.91 -5.96
N ARG A 441 21.58 -0.99 -4.95
CA ARG A 441 21.78 -1.89 -3.80
C ARG A 441 21.85 -3.35 -4.23
N ILE A 442 21.00 -3.76 -5.16
CA ILE A 442 21.05 -5.11 -5.75
C ILE A 442 22.39 -5.34 -6.46
N ALA A 443 22.87 -4.36 -7.24
CA ALA A 443 24.18 -4.43 -7.88
C ALA A 443 25.33 -4.57 -6.86
N LEU A 444 25.23 -3.91 -5.69
CA LEU A 444 26.22 -4.04 -4.61
C LEU A 444 26.24 -5.44 -3.98
N VAL A 445 25.07 -6.06 -3.77
CA VAL A 445 24.97 -7.46 -3.32
C VAL A 445 25.68 -8.36 -4.33
N VAL A 446 25.35 -8.23 -5.62
CA VAL A 446 25.92 -9.05 -6.70
C VAL A 446 27.43 -8.85 -6.84
N GLN A 447 27.91 -7.59 -6.83
CA GLN A 447 29.35 -7.31 -6.84
C GLN A 447 30.04 -8.01 -5.69
N GLY A 448 29.49 -7.88 -4.49
CA GLY A 448 30.10 -8.47 -3.33
C GLY A 448 30.05 -10.01 -3.35
N LEU A 449 29.03 -10.64 -3.95
CA LEU A 449 29.01 -12.09 -4.18
C LEU A 449 30.18 -12.55 -5.07
N PHE A 450 30.54 -11.77 -6.11
CA PHE A 450 31.73 -12.02 -6.91
C PHE A 450 33.03 -11.83 -6.12
N ASP A 451 33.12 -10.81 -5.28
CA ASP A 451 34.41 -10.42 -4.68
C ASP A 451 34.79 -11.27 -3.47
N ARG A 452 33.81 -11.70 -2.66
CA ARG A 452 34.08 -12.26 -1.32
C ARG A 452 33.55 -13.68 -1.11
N THR A 453 32.74 -14.22 -2.02
CA THR A 453 32.08 -15.53 -1.81
C THR A 453 32.51 -16.56 -2.84
N GLU A 454 32.41 -17.84 -2.46
CA GLU A 454 32.70 -18.96 -3.36
C GLU A 454 31.54 -19.31 -4.30
N THR A 455 30.37 -18.67 -4.11
CA THR A 455 29.11 -19.03 -4.78
C THR A 455 29.20 -18.95 -6.31
N LEU A 456 30.03 -18.05 -6.84
CA LEU A 456 30.19 -17.80 -8.28
C LEU A 456 31.54 -18.28 -8.85
N LEU A 457 32.42 -18.84 -8.00
CA LEU A 457 33.74 -19.31 -8.46
C LEU A 457 33.62 -20.54 -9.37
N PRO A 458 34.45 -20.66 -10.42
CA PRO A 458 35.47 -19.70 -10.87
C PRO A 458 34.88 -18.62 -11.79
N HIS A 459 35.36 -17.38 -11.68
CA HIS A 459 35.02 -16.29 -12.62
C HIS A 459 36.25 -15.39 -12.90
N GLN A 460 36.09 -14.40 -13.78
CA GLN A 460 37.06 -13.32 -13.97
C GLN A 460 36.77 -12.19 -12.97
N PRO A 461 37.73 -11.33 -12.62
CA PRO A 461 37.46 -10.14 -11.81
C PRO A 461 36.36 -9.28 -12.46
N VAL A 462 35.35 -8.91 -11.68
CA VAL A 462 34.16 -8.19 -12.16
C VAL A 462 34.13 -6.79 -11.55
N GLN A 463 33.79 -5.80 -12.35
CA GLN A 463 33.49 -4.44 -11.91
C GLN A 463 32.09 -4.06 -12.43
N MET A 464 31.07 -4.19 -11.58
CA MET A 464 29.68 -3.96 -11.95
C MET A 464 29.39 -2.51 -12.37
N TRP A 465 30.19 -1.54 -11.93
CA TRP A 465 30.08 -0.13 -12.33
C TRP A 465 30.77 0.20 -13.66
N ASN A 466 31.59 -0.70 -14.20
CA ASN A 466 32.24 -0.51 -15.49
C ASN A 466 31.42 -1.23 -16.59
N PRO A 467 30.83 -0.51 -17.56
CA PRO A 467 29.97 -1.11 -18.58
C PRO A 467 30.61 -2.25 -19.37
N VAL A 468 31.93 -2.17 -19.65
CA VAL A 468 32.65 -3.20 -20.41
C VAL A 468 32.80 -4.47 -19.58
N SER A 469 33.16 -4.33 -18.29
CA SER A 469 33.28 -5.47 -17.38
C SER A 469 31.92 -6.07 -17.07
N PHE A 470 30.89 -5.24 -16.84
CA PHE A 470 29.52 -5.68 -16.65
C PHE A 470 29.02 -6.52 -17.83
N ALA A 471 29.14 -6.03 -19.08
CA ALA A 471 28.68 -6.77 -20.26
C ALA A 471 29.48 -8.06 -20.53
N ALA A 472 30.73 -8.13 -20.07
CA ALA A 472 31.56 -9.33 -20.18
C ALA A 472 31.16 -10.41 -19.17
N SER A 473 30.74 -10.02 -17.96
CA SER A 473 30.53 -10.95 -16.83
C SER A 473 29.06 -11.21 -16.48
N VAL A 474 28.16 -10.30 -16.83
CA VAL A 474 26.73 -10.33 -16.45
C VAL A 474 25.85 -10.15 -17.69
N GLU A 475 24.74 -10.88 -17.72
CA GLU A 475 23.69 -10.77 -18.72
C GLU A 475 22.34 -10.64 -18.02
N LEU A 476 21.56 -9.61 -18.37
CA LEU A 476 20.25 -9.34 -17.81
C LEU A 476 19.15 -10.02 -18.66
N ILE A 477 18.38 -10.90 -18.04
CA ILE A 477 17.31 -11.66 -18.71
C ILE A 477 15.95 -11.04 -18.38
N TYR A 478 15.34 -10.39 -19.37
CA TYR A 478 14.03 -9.71 -19.26
C TYR A 478 12.87 -10.71 -19.40
N ASP A 479 12.72 -11.59 -18.42
CA ASP A 479 11.69 -12.64 -18.39
C ASP A 479 10.32 -12.17 -17.86
N ASN A 480 10.15 -10.86 -17.57
CA ASN A 480 8.86 -10.29 -17.21
C ASN A 480 8.12 -9.67 -18.41
N SER A 481 8.77 -8.73 -19.11
CA SER A 481 8.15 -7.88 -20.15
C SER A 481 8.12 -8.50 -21.55
N MET A 482 8.99 -9.47 -21.85
CA MET A 482 9.10 -10.09 -23.18
C MET A 482 8.45 -11.48 -23.28
N VAL A 483 7.69 -11.90 -22.27
CA VAL A 483 6.95 -13.17 -22.35
C VAL A 483 5.68 -12.96 -23.17
N LEU A 484 5.81 -13.14 -24.49
CA LEU A 484 4.67 -13.35 -25.35
C LEU A 484 4.03 -14.69 -24.96
N HIS A 485 2.98 -14.64 -24.14
CA HIS A 485 2.14 -15.79 -23.90
C HIS A 485 1.36 -16.09 -25.17
N TRP A 486 1.60 -17.26 -25.77
CA TRP A 486 0.90 -17.66 -26.98
C TRP A 486 -0.52 -18.12 -26.62
N GLY A 487 -1.53 -17.41 -27.16
CA GLY A 487 -2.95 -17.74 -26.97
C GLY A 487 -3.61 -17.15 -25.72
N GLU A 488 -4.91 -17.41 -25.59
CA GLU A 488 -5.70 -17.04 -24.41
C GLU A 488 -5.22 -17.80 -23.17
N ALA A 489 -5.34 -17.17 -21.99
CA ALA A 489 -5.01 -17.85 -20.75
C ALA A 489 -5.94 -19.05 -20.53
N PRO A 490 -5.45 -20.20 -20.05
CA PRO A 490 -6.30 -21.34 -19.73
C PRO A 490 -7.40 -20.94 -18.73
N ASP A 491 -8.66 -21.12 -19.11
CA ASP A 491 -9.80 -20.79 -18.27
C ASP A 491 -10.20 -21.98 -17.39
N ILE A 492 -9.91 -21.87 -16.09
CA ILE A 492 -10.24 -22.87 -15.09
C ILE A 492 -11.76 -23.01 -14.93
N ALA A 493 -12.52 -21.91 -15.00
CA ALA A 493 -13.96 -21.94 -14.82
C ALA A 493 -14.63 -22.69 -15.98
N ALA A 494 -14.23 -22.41 -17.22
CA ALA A 494 -14.69 -23.13 -18.40
C ALA A 494 -14.31 -24.63 -18.34
N TYR A 495 -13.11 -24.95 -17.84
CA TYR A 495 -12.69 -26.34 -17.64
C TYR A 495 -13.55 -27.07 -16.61
N ILE A 496 -13.82 -26.44 -15.44
CA ILE A 496 -14.71 -26.99 -14.42
C ILE A 496 -16.11 -27.23 -15.00
N GLU A 497 -16.65 -26.27 -15.75
CA GLU A 497 -17.98 -26.40 -16.36
C GLU A 497 -18.04 -27.57 -17.35
N ASN A 498 -17.00 -27.75 -18.16
CA ASN A 498 -16.90 -28.88 -19.07
C ASN A 498 -16.84 -30.23 -18.32
N CYS A 499 -16.05 -30.35 -17.26
CA CYS A 499 -16.03 -31.56 -16.42
C CYS A 499 -17.39 -31.80 -15.74
N ASN A 500 -18.02 -30.75 -15.22
CA ASN A 500 -19.32 -30.81 -14.56
C ASN A 500 -20.46 -31.15 -15.52
N SER A 501 -20.35 -30.83 -16.81
CA SER A 501 -21.34 -31.22 -17.82
C SER A 501 -21.49 -32.74 -17.97
N GLN A 502 -20.46 -33.49 -17.59
CA GLN A 502 -20.40 -34.96 -17.65
C GLN A 502 -20.79 -35.62 -16.30
N ALA A 503 -21.35 -34.85 -15.36
CA ALA A 503 -21.72 -35.33 -14.04
C ALA A 503 -22.88 -36.33 -14.08
N THR A 504 -22.71 -37.45 -13.39
CA THR A 504 -23.70 -38.53 -13.22
C THR A 504 -23.94 -38.81 -11.73
N ALA A 505 -24.86 -39.73 -11.42
CA ALA A 505 -25.14 -40.13 -10.04
C ALA A 505 -23.94 -40.83 -9.36
N ASP A 506 -23.11 -41.51 -10.14
CA ASP A 506 -21.94 -42.25 -9.65
C ASP A 506 -20.65 -41.43 -9.72
N SER A 507 -20.75 -40.16 -10.13
CA SER A 507 -19.60 -39.27 -10.19
C SER A 507 -19.07 -38.92 -8.80
N VAL A 508 -17.75 -38.81 -8.70
CA VAL A 508 -17.04 -38.34 -7.51
C VAL A 508 -16.87 -36.84 -7.60
N PHE A 509 -17.16 -36.14 -6.51
CA PHE A 509 -17.04 -34.70 -6.43
C PHE A 509 -16.01 -34.23 -5.42
N PHE A 510 -15.44 -33.07 -5.71
CA PHE A 510 -14.62 -32.23 -4.82
C PHE A 510 -15.37 -30.90 -4.54
N GLY A 511 -15.10 -30.29 -3.38
CA GLY A 511 -15.66 -28.99 -2.97
C GLY A 511 -16.71 -29.05 -1.87
N GLN A 512 -17.38 -30.20 -1.71
CA GLN A 512 -18.41 -30.42 -0.69
C GLN A 512 -17.93 -30.24 0.75
N ASP A 513 -16.69 -30.61 1.03
CA ASP A 513 -16.09 -30.50 2.36
C ASP A 513 -15.80 -29.04 2.71
N TYR A 514 -15.23 -28.28 1.76
CA TYR A 514 -14.97 -26.86 1.93
C TYR A 514 -16.28 -26.09 2.20
N GLU A 515 -17.28 -26.26 1.33
CA GLU A 515 -18.60 -25.60 1.50
C GLU A 515 -19.31 -25.99 2.81
N TRP A 516 -19.09 -27.22 3.29
CA TRP A 516 -19.55 -27.61 4.63
C TRP A 516 -18.83 -26.84 5.74
N THR A 517 -17.50 -26.73 5.70
CA THR A 517 -16.74 -25.96 6.71
C THR A 517 -17.08 -24.46 6.72
N VAL A 518 -17.40 -23.88 5.55
CA VAL A 518 -17.88 -22.49 5.45
C VAL A 518 -19.24 -22.35 6.13
N ARG A 519 -20.19 -23.25 5.85
CA ARG A 519 -21.52 -23.23 6.50
C ARG A 519 -21.47 -23.42 8.01
N GLU A 520 -20.56 -24.26 8.52
CA GLU A 520 -20.37 -24.39 9.97
C GLU A 520 -19.72 -23.15 10.59
N ALA A 521 -18.79 -22.49 9.88
CA ALA A 521 -18.22 -21.22 10.32
C ALA A 521 -19.28 -20.12 10.39
N GLU A 522 -20.12 -19.97 9.36
CA GLU A 522 -21.24 -19.03 9.36
C GLU A 522 -22.17 -19.26 10.56
N ARG A 523 -22.52 -20.53 10.83
CA ARG A 523 -23.38 -20.89 11.97
C ARG A 523 -22.74 -20.53 13.31
N GLU A 524 -21.45 -20.79 13.50
CA GLU A 524 -20.77 -20.46 14.77
C GLU A 524 -20.52 -18.95 14.92
N ASN A 525 -20.26 -18.23 13.81
CA ASN A 525 -20.16 -16.78 13.79
C ASN A 525 -21.50 -16.13 14.16
N GLU A 526 -22.61 -16.61 13.61
CA GLU A 526 -23.95 -16.15 13.96
C GLU A 526 -24.27 -16.43 15.43
N ARG A 527 -23.92 -17.62 15.93
CA ARG A 527 -24.08 -17.98 17.34
C ARG A 527 -23.31 -17.03 18.25
N THR A 528 -22.06 -16.74 17.92
CA THR A 528 -21.17 -15.84 18.67
C THR A 528 -21.65 -14.40 18.61
N ARG A 529 -22.08 -13.94 17.43
CA ARG A 529 -22.65 -12.60 17.22
C ARG A 529 -23.91 -12.37 18.07
N ASN A 530 -24.76 -13.39 18.15
CA ASN A 530 -26.01 -13.36 18.92
C ASN A 530 -25.79 -13.56 20.43
N ALA A 531 -24.60 -13.98 20.87
CA ALA A 531 -24.26 -14.19 22.27
C ALA A 531 -23.88 -12.87 22.96
N TRP A 532 -24.85 -12.18 23.55
CA TRP A 532 -24.64 -10.92 24.28
C TRP A 532 -23.65 -11.01 25.46
N ARG A 533 -23.37 -12.23 25.95
CA ARG A 533 -22.42 -12.48 27.05
C ARG A 533 -20.95 -12.46 26.63
N ILE A 534 -20.68 -12.44 25.31
CA ILE A 534 -19.32 -12.39 24.77
C ILE A 534 -19.03 -10.93 24.39
N PRO A 535 -18.07 -10.26 25.06
CA PRO A 535 -17.60 -8.94 24.67
C PRO A 535 -17.17 -8.87 23.21
N GLU A 536 -17.39 -7.74 22.54
CA GLU A 536 -17.12 -7.55 21.10
C GLU A 536 -15.65 -7.88 20.73
N ASP A 537 -14.71 -7.53 21.62
CA ASP A 537 -13.27 -7.81 21.53
C ASP A 537 -12.90 -9.29 21.63
N ARG A 538 -13.84 -10.13 22.10
CA ARG A 538 -13.68 -11.59 22.22
C ARG A 538 -14.52 -12.38 21.22
N LYS A 539 -15.22 -11.71 20.30
CA LYS A 539 -15.95 -12.39 19.24
C LYS A 539 -14.98 -12.81 18.14
N TYR A 540 -14.99 -14.11 17.82
CA TYR A 540 -14.20 -14.66 16.73
C TYR A 540 -15.03 -14.70 15.45
N TYR A 541 -14.39 -14.44 14.31
CA TYR A 541 -14.98 -14.56 12.98
C TYR A 541 -14.19 -15.60 12.19
N TYR A 542 -14.72 -16.81 12.12
CA TYR A 542 -14.14 -17.91 11.33
C TYR A 542 -14.55 -17.77 9.86
N LYS A 543 -13.62 -17.96 8.91
CA LYS A 543 -14.00 -18.14 7.49
C LYS A 543 -14.37 -19.59 7.17
N THR A 544 -13.69 -20.53 7.80
CA THR A 544 -13.95 -21.98 7.72
C THR A 544 -13.81 -22.59 9.10
N LEU A 545 -14.69 -23.52 9.45
CA LEU A 545 -14.68 -24.19 10.74
C LEU A 545 -14.98 -25.67 10.56
N ARG A 546 -14.10 -26.53 11.09
CA ARG A 546 -14.33 -27.97 11.19
C ARG A 546 -14.66 -28.31 12.65
N PRO A 547 -15.93 -28.62 13.00
CA PRO A 547 -16.31 -28.94 14.37
C PRO A 547 -15.60 -30.18 14.89
N HIS A 548 -15.16 -30.15 16.16
CA HIS A 548 -14.61 -31.33 16.83
C HIS A 548 -15.64 -32.48 16.88
N GLY A 549 -15.25 -33.68 16.48
CA GLY A 549 -16.12 -34.87 16.42
C GLY A 549 -17.00 -34.99 15.17
N ASP A 550 -16.93 -34.05 14.22
CA ASP A 550 -17.64 -34.14 12.94
C ASP A 550 -16.64 -34.34 11.79
N PRO A 551 -16.56 -35.53 11.17
CA PRO A 551 -15.60 -35.80 10.10
C PRO A 551 -15.98 -35.14 8.77
N GLY A 552 -17.20 -34.61 8.64
CA GLY A 552 -17.67 -33.98 7.40
C GLY A 552 -17.96 -34.98 6.25
N PRO A 553 -18.39 -34.46 5.08
CA PRO A 553 -18.65 -35.27 3.89
C PRO A 553 -17.39 -35.89 3.29
N GLY A 554 -16.20 -35.48 3.73
CA GLY A 554 -14.92 -35.98 3.23
C GLY A 554 -14.47 -35.23 1.98
N ARG A 555 -13.15 -35.21 1.74
CA ARG A 555 -12.49 -34.43 0.68
C ARG A 555 -13.00 -34.78 -0.72
N LEU A 556 -13.15 -36.07 -0.99
CA LEU A 556 -13.82 -36.60 -2.17
C LEU A 556 -15.02 -37.43 -1.73
N ALA A 557 -16.16 -37.27 -2.40
CA ALA A 557 -17.36 -37.98 -2.03
C ALA A 557 -18.23 -38.31 -3.24
N ILE A 558 -18.90 -39.47 -3.17
CA ILE A 558 -19.98 -39.85 -4.07
C ILE A 558 -21.29 -39.34 -3.48
N PRO A 559 -22.19 -38.71 -4.27
CA PRO A 559 -23.43 -38.18 -3.74
C PRO A 559 -24.39 -39.30 -3.32
N ALA A 560 -25.06 -39.13 -2.18
CA ALA A 560 -26.14 -40.01 -1.75
C ALA A 560 -27.42 -39.82 -2.56
N ALA A 561 -27.59 -38.65 -3.19
CA ALA A 561 -28.66 -38.37 -4.15
C ALA A 561 -28.21 -37.33 -5.18
N TRP A 562 -28.56 -37.55 -6.45
CA TRP A 562 -28.28 -36.66 -7.58
C TRP A 562 -29.58 -36.22 -8.25
N ALA A 563 -29.77 -34.90 -8.39
CA ALA A 563 -30.94 -34.32 -9.04
C ALA A 563 -30.52 -33.57 -10.32
N PRO A 564 -30.58 -34.21 -11.51
CA PRO A 564 -30.02 -33.66 -12.75
C PRO A 564 -30.74 -32.41 -13.25
N ARG A 565 -32.07 -32.31 -13.06
CA ARG A 565 -32.86 -31.14 -13.51
C ARG A 565 -32.49 -29.86 -12.77
N SER A 566 -32.22 -29.96 -11.46
CA SER A 566 -31.81 -28.81 -10.64
C SER A 566 -30.29 -28.68 -10.51
N LYS A 567 -29.50 -29.58 -11.13
CA LYS A 567 -28.05 -29.67 -11.00
C LYS A 567 -27.59 -29.61 -9.53
N THR A 568 -28.21 -30.41 -8.67
CA THR A 568 -27.87 -30.45 -7.22
C THR A 568 -27.49 -31.84 -6.77
N ALA A 569 -26.39 -31.94 -6.01
CA ALA A 569 -25.92 -33.14 -5.35
C ALA A 569 -26.18 -33.06 -3.83
N THR A 570 -26.53 -34.20 -3.22
CA THR A 570 -26.68 -34.32 -1.77
C THR A 570 -25.67 -35.33 -1.24
N PHE A 571 -24.80 -34.91 -0.34
CA PHE A 571 -23.80 -35.75 0.30
C PHE A 571 -24.25 -36.09 1.72
N GLY A 572 -24.01 -37.33 2.15
CA GLY A 572 -24.39 -37.82 3.48
C GLY A 572 -23.22 -38.51 4.16
N TRP A 573 -23.02 -38.22 5.45
CA TRP A 573 -22.00 -38.84 6.28
C TRP A 573 -22.50 -39.10 7.70
N LEU A 574 -21.73 -39.86 8.47
CA LEU A 574 -22.00 -40.13 9.88
C LEU A 574 -21.15 -39.21 10.77
N LYS A 575 -21.76 -38.71 11.85
CA LYS A 575 -21.10 -37.92 12.89
C LYS A 575 -21.53 -38.35 14.27
N GLU A 576 -20.71 -38.12 15.28
CA GLU A 576 -21.07 -38.42 16.66
C GLU A 576 -22.12 -37.45 17.20
N SER A 577 -23.07 -37.95 17.98
CA SER A 577 -24.01 -37.09 18.69
C SER A 577 -23.31 -36.41 19.87
N ARG A 578 -23.50 -35.08 20.00
CA ARG A 578 -22.96 -34.29 21.13
C ARG A 578 -23.49 -34.70 22.50
N THR A 579 -24.59 -35.46 22.55
CA THR A 579 -25.34 -35.74 23.78
C THR A 579 -25.55 -37.22 24.05
N GLN A 580 -25.34 -38.08 23.06
CA GLN A 580 -25.71 -39.49 23.12
C GLN A 580 -24.64 -40.34 22.43
N ASP A 581 -24.40 -41.56 22.93
CA ASP A 581 -23.37 -42.47 22.41
C ASP A 581 -23.86 -43.24 21.16
N TYR A 582 -24.19 -42.50 20.09
CA TYR A 582 -24.48 -43.07 18.77
C TYR A 582 -24.23 -42.09 17.62
N MET A 583 -24.11 -42.64 16.42
CA MET A 583 -23.83 -41.91 15.18
C MET A 583 -25.12 -41.34 14.55
N LEU A 584 -25.10 -40.05 14.23
CA LEU A 584 -26.14 -39.33 13.49
C LEU A 584 -25.77 -39.23 12.02
N ARG A 585 -26.76 -39.33 11.14
CA ARG A 585 -26.61 -38.99 9.72
C ARG A 585 -26.68 -37.47 9.56
N ALA A 586 -25.63 -36.89 9.00
CA ALA A 586 -25.59 -35.51 8.54
C ALA A 586 -25.65 -35.47 7.01
N THR A 587 -26.20 -34.40 6.45
CA THR A 587 -26.27 -34.22 5.00
C THR A 587 -26.00 -32.77 4.62
N ILE A 588 -25.46 -32.57 3.41
CA ILE A 588 -25.32 -31.26 2.80
C ILE A 588 -25.80 -31.32 1.35
N LYS A 589 -26.67 -30.38 0.98
CA LYS A 589 -27.13 -30.19 -0.39
C LYS A 589 -26.38 -29.02 -1.02
N LEU A 590 -25.78 -29.27 -2.18
CA LEU A 590 -24.96 -28.31 -2.90
C LEU A 590 -25.35 -28.26 -4.39
N PRO A 591 -25.39 -27.07 -4.99
CA PRO A 591 -25.49 -26.93 -6.44
C PRO A 591 -24.15 -27.26 -7.14
N LEU A 592 -24.21 -27.64 -8.41
CA LEU A 592 -23.08 -28.14 -9.19
C LEU A 592 -21.99 -27.08 -9.46
N ASP A 593 -22.35 -25.80 -9.48
CA ASP A 593 -21.42 -24.66 -9.59
C ASP A 593 -20.44 -24.55 -8.40
N LYS A 594 -20.77 -25.18 -7.27
CA LYS A 594 -19.92 -25.28 -6.08
C LYS A 594 -19.10 -26.55 -5.99
N LEU A 595 -19.21 -27.42 -6.99
CA LEU A 595 -18.59 -28.73 -7.01
C LEU A 595 -17.71 -28.90 -8.24
N PHE A 596 -16.76 -29.82 -8.15
CA PHE A 596 -15.94 -30.23 -9.27
C PHE A 596 -16.06 -31.74 -9.48
N ASN A 597 -16.47 -32.15 -10.69
CA ASN A 597 -16.58 -33.55 -11.08
C ASN A 597 -15.20 -34.16 -11.34
N VAL A 598 -14.66 -34.81 -10.31
CA VAL A 598 -13.35 -35.48 -10.34
C VAL A 598 -13.36 -36.70 -11.28
N SER A 599 -14.50 -37.35 -11.47
CA SER A 599 -14.60 -38.51 -12.38
C SER A 599 -14.34 -38.14 -13.85
N ALA A 600 -14.58 -36.88 -14.24
CA ALA A 600 -14.34 -36.40 -15.61
C ALA A 600 -12.91 -35.87 -15.84
N TYR A 601 -12.09 -35.77 -14.79
CA TYR A 601 -10.71 -35.33 -14.86
C TYR A 601 -9.82 -36.39 -15.53
N LYS A 602 -8.85 -35.98 -16.36
CA LYS A 602 -7.82 -36.88 -16.93
C LYS A 602 -6.47 -36.61 -16.27
N LEU A 603 -5.72 -37.70 -16.04
CA LEU A 603 -4.38 -37.64 -15.46
C LEU A 603 -3.49 -36.65 -16.23
N GLY A 604 -2.93 -35.69 -15.50
CA GLY A 604 -2.08 -34.63 -16.05
C GLY A 604 -2.79 -33.37 -16.53
N ASP A 605 -4.12 -33.26 -16.46
CA ASP A 605 -4.86 -32.05 -16.88
C ASP A 605 -4.43 -30.81 -16.09
N PHE A 606 -3.98 -30.94 -14.84
CA PHE A 606 -3.45 -29.82 -14.07
C PHE A 606 -2.25 -29.11 -14.74
N ARG A 607 -1.50 -29.81 -15.60
CA ARG A 607 -0.29 -29.26 -16.24
C ARG A 607 -0.60 -28.07 -17.15
N GLN A 608 -1.78 -28.04 -17.76
CA GLN A 608 -2.18 -26.92 -18.63
C GLN A 608 -2.27 -25.59 -17.85
N PHE A 609 -2.68 -25.64 -16.58
CA PHE A 609 -2.75 -24.48 -15.69
C PHE A 609 -1.43 -24.21 -14.97
N PHE A 610 -0.64 -25.24 -14.72
CA PHE A 610 0.64 -25.08 -14.03
C PHE A 610 1.73 -24.51 -14.94
N ILE A 611 1.74 -24.87 -16.23
CA ILE A 611 2.77 -24.41 -17.18
C ILE A 611 2.66 -22.90 -17.43
N ASP A 612 1.44 -22.36 -17.55
CA ASP A 612 1.22 -20.94 -17.77
C ASP A 612 1.41 -20.13 -16.46
N PRO A 613 2.35 -19.18 -16.41
CA PRO A 613 2.58 -18.35 -15.22
C PRO A 613 1.36 -17.56 -14.75
N ARG A 614 0.44 -17.20 -15.66
CA ARG A 614 -0.76 -16.40 -15.35
C ARG A 614 -1.74 -17.18 -14.48
N THR A 615 -1.91 -18.47 -14.76
CA THR A 615 -2.75 -19.38 -13.98
C THR A 615 -1.99 -19.96 -12.78
N ARG A 616 -0.67 -20.10 -12.86
CA ARG A 616 0.17 -20.50 -11.71
C ARG A 616 0.08 -19.51 -10.55
N ALA A 617 0.01 -18.21 -10.82
CA ALA A 617 -0.21 -17.20 -9.77
C ALA A 617 -1.53 -17.41 -8.97
N LYS A 618 -2.48 -18.16 -9.54
CA LYS A 618 -3.76 -18.51 -8.91
C LYS A 618 -3.80 -19.96 -8.40
N TYR A 619 -2.65 -20.60 -8.19
CA TYR A 619 -2.61 -22.03 -7.85
C TYR A 619 -3.41 -22.40 -6.61
N LEU A 620 -3.50 -21.54 -5.60
CA LEU A 620 -4.31 -21.81 -4.41
C LEU A 620 -5.80 -22.00 -4.73
N GLU A 621 -6.30 -21.39 -5.81
CA GLU A 621 -7.71 -21.50 -6.23
C GLU A 621 -8.01 -22.87 -6.86
N TRP A 622 -7.04 -23.48 -7.56
CA TRP A 622 -7.28 -24.69 -8.36
C TRP A 622 -6.47 -25.92 -7.92
N ALA A 623 -5.32 -25.76 -7.27
CA ALA A 623 -4.43 -26.87 -6.91
C ALA A 623 -5.08 -27.86 -5.94
N PRO A 624 -5.78 -27.45 -4.86
CA PRO A 624 -6.50 -28.40 -4.00
C PRO A 624 -7.46 -29.28 -4.78
N MET A 625 -8.14 -28.73 -5.78
CA MET A 625 -9.12 -29.43 -6.59
C MET A 625 -8.46 -30.39 -7.59
N LEU A 626 -7.55 -29.88 -8.43
CA LEU A 626 -6.95 -30.68 -9.51
C LEU A 626 -5.95 -31.71 -8.99
N LEU A 627 -5.20 -31.41 -7.93
CA LEU A 627 -4.26 -32.37 -7.33
C LEU A 627 -4.99 -33.47 -6.56
N SER A 628 -6.10 -33.15 -5.87
CA SER A 628 -6.96 -34.20 -5.28
C SER A 628 -7.54 -35.12 -6.34
N ALA A 629 -7.87 -34.59 -7.52
CA ALA A 629 -8.33 -35.39 -8.64
C ALA A 629 -7.22 -36.29 -9.20
N GLU A 630 -6.00 -35.76 -9.35
CA GLU A 630 -4.82 -36.55 -9.74
C GLU A 630 -4.56 -37.69 -8.74
N GLU A 631 -4.60 -37.41 -7.43
CA GLU A 631 -4.40 -38.42 -6.38
C GLU A 631 -5.48 -39.50 -6.38
N TYR A 632 -6.73 -39.15 -6.68
CA TYR A 632 -7.82 -40.10 -6.83
C TYR A 632 -7.60 -41.05 -8.01
N HIS A 633 -7.27 -40.52 -9.19
CA HIS A 633 -7.00 -41.35 -10.38
C HIS A 633 -5.72 -42.19 -10.25
N LEU A 634 -4.78 -41.77 -9.41
CA LEU A 634 -3.60 -42.55 -9.02
C LEU A 634 -3.86 -43.58 -7.90
N GLY A 635 -5.06 -43.61 -7.33
CA GLY A 635 -5.44 -44.52 -6.24
C GLY A 635 -4.82 -44.18 -4.88
N LYS A 636 -4.29 -42.96 -4.70
CA LYS A 636 -3.73 -42.48 -3.42
C LYS A 636 -4.78 -41.90 -2.49
N LEU A 637 -5.90 -41.43 -3.05
CA LEU A 637 -7.00 -40.82 -2.31
C LEU A 637 -8.30 -41.57 -2.61
N GLU A 638 -8.98 -42.04 -1.56
CA GLU A 638 -10.26 -42.75 -1.69
C GLU A 638 -11.45 -41.79 -1.56
N ALA A 639 -12.48 -42.01 -2.39
CA ALA A 639 -13.73 -41.28 -2.29
C ALA A 639 -14.62 -41.85 -1.18
N LYS A 640 -15.19 -40.96 -0.36
CA LYS A 640 -16.13 -41.35 0.69
C LYS A 640 -17.42 -41.87 0.06
N GLN A 641 -17.82 -43.06 0.50
CA GLN A 641 -19.03 -43.74 0.03
C GLN A 641 -20.30 -43.06 0.55
N PRO A 642 -21.40 -43.10 -0.21
CA PRO A 642 -22.64 -42.43 0.15
C PRO A 642 -23.33 -43.13 1.34
N VAL A 643 -23.76 -42.34 2.33
CA VAL A 643 -24.58 -42.84 3.44
C VAL A 643 -26.06 -42.60 3.13
N HIS A 644 -26.79 -43.68 2.82
CA HIS A 644 -28.21 -43.64 2.45
C HIS A 644 -29.17 -43.69 3.64
N GLU A 645 -28.80 -44.33 4.76
CA GLU A 645 -29.64 -44.49 5.95
C GLU A 645 -28.83 -44.23 7.23
N ALA A 646 -29.51 -43.74 8.26
CA ALA A 646 -28.89 -43.59 9.58
C ALA A 646 -28.76 -44.97 10.24
N PRO A 647 -27.67 -45.25 10.98
CA PRO A 647 -27.56 -46.50 11.72
C PRO A 647 -28.74 -46.65 12.69
N PRO A 648 -29.25 -47.88 12.88
CA PRO A 648 -30.39 -48.10 13.77
C PRO A 648 -30.06 -47.59 15.17
N LYS A 649 -30.92 -46.72 15.71
CA LYS A 649 -30.77 -46.21 17.08
C LYS A 649 -30.70 -47.42 18.02
N PRO A 650 -29.74 -47.48 18.96
CA PRO A 650 -29.75 -48.53 19.97
C PRO A 650 -31.10 -48.47 20.69
N ARG A 651 -31.91 -49.52 20.55
CA ARG A 651 -33.14 -49.65 21.33
C ARG A 651 -32.70 -49.75 22.77
N PHE A 652 -33.00 -48.72 23.57
CA PHE A 652 -32.78 -48.69 25.01
C PHE A 652 -33.07 -50.08 25.61
N ARG A 653 -32.03 -50.79 26.09
CA ARG A 653 -32.24 -51.76 27.16
C ARG A 653 -32.51 -50.93 28.41
N ARG A 654 -33.71 -51.10 28.95
CA ARG A 654 -34.11 -50.53 30.25
C ARG A 654 -33.14 -50.94 31.34
#